data_AF-B6QAI6-F1
#
_entry.id   AF-B6QAI6-F1
#
_cell.length_a   1.000
_cell.length_b   1.000
_cell.length_c   1.000
_cell.angle_alpha   90.00
_cell.angle_beta   90.00
_cell.angle_gamma   90.00
#
_symmetry.space_group_name_H-M   'P 1'
#
loop_
_entity.id
_entity.type
_entity.pdbx_description
1 polymer ?
#
loop_
_entity_poly.entity_id
_entity_poly.type
_entity_poly.pdbx_seq_one_letter_code
_entity_poly.pdbx_strand_id
1 'polypeptide(L)'
;MSRLGFGIVLGLVSLTGSLVLGLTSEETFYPPTLNDTAYISNSSIGTYGGIYQADTTGPAVGSPYGTYDYCSMPHPRGQEYELPEALSKGHVQGKLVYLEYLQRHQRRSPYNILPGGENEAYDCDNVRPYLYAGAASSSSIQPIPMYAQTYQDPTNPFTPGVNGSCQYPQITVGGVQDGFQHGKDLWAVYGKKLGLIPTQPTDRTWFRSSESPLTQGSAGAVLRGVWPSYQGALPLYQMVSSVDTVNDGYSCSAIGGTLNALKSTAEWNDHLAVTQELRSTLGSMLGATSGSWQSTFDHFADNFQARLCNGYKLPCSLTNSSNCVTMEMAQQVFRAGDWEWNYYWRTNPDVVKYIQVVQGLFIGEIVAHLQAVLDGKSSLDYTHIFVHDGDIGPVLGALGIDALRWPAIASNIAFEVWDTNDKSNRYYARVLYSGWALKTIHGTLDWVSLADLIGIMSPYVPRDIVSLCNQLSLIEWICQQLVGVHHSATATCFCGAVQLSFPTQGPGLVGTFVCHCADCRKITASMFASNFTIDDEYLTHIRDCDNLTSYSQSHTIASGKRMTDHFCSTCGTLMYRVGEAFPGKSILRIGTVDDFNLHETKLRPQREIFVKKGSFFLGYSYWGGGEVLGSLKPSVQGSDDNREMSKRVTIFEPPPLDNSKAAIENVLDLTPISDIGPDVFTNTRPLWHPPGARGIYGGAVIAQCLAAAQRTVPNNFFVHSMHCYFVLAGDSEIPIVYHVERVRTGRSFATRTVQARQRGRPIFTTTLSFNAAHSGGKKRLEHDSKMPNTPPPKNTLTPLEAKSPFESQRLDDRLYSTSDEVNIEDKKFRQWIRIRGKISEEGGHQAHLSAFAYMSDSYFIGTVARLHNIPRFSSPTALQRALKALKNPSDLDSEALSRYFEELAEEEAAEIRASSLNGTLTTDKLSSIIKRKDNKEIGMMVSLDHTIYFHNPQALKADDWLLASIDSPWAGEGRGLVTQRVWNRDGVHVATCVQEGVVRLTQDEEPAPEAKL
;
A
#
# COMPACT_ATOMS: atom_id res chain seq x y z
N MET A 1 -41.25 -42.20 -48.82
CA MET A 1 -40.91 -42.63 -50.19
C MET A 1 -39.54 -42.09 -50.56
N SER A 2 -38.60 -43.00 -50.91
CA SER A 2 -37.38 -42.87 -51.74
C SER A 2 -36.38 -41.71 -51.51
N ARG A 3 -35.05 -41.85 -51.58
CA ARG A 3 -34.02 -42.92 -51.49
C ARG A 3 -32.70 -42.21 -51.87
N LEU A 4 -31.55 -42.71 -51.37
CA LEU A 4 -30.15 -42.52 -51.85
C LEU A 4 -29.53 -41.12 -51.61
N GLY A 5 -28.30 -40.94 -51.12
CA GLY A 5 -27.16 -41.83 -50.90
C GLY A 5 -25.89 -41.14 -51.41
N PHE A 6 -24.84 -41.04 -50.59
CA PHE A 6 -23.40 -41.22 -50.89
C PHE A 6 -22.57 -40.67 -49.72
N GLY A 7 -21.70 -41.52 -49.14
CA GLY A 7 -20.90 -41.22 -47.95
C GLY A 7 -19.53 -40.63 -48.25
N ILE A 8 -18.79 -40.30 -47.19
CA ILE A 8 -17.32 -40.12 -47.16
C ILE A 8 -16.81 -40.42 -45.73
N VAL A 9 -15.95 -41.44 -45.67
CA VAL A 9 -14.74 -41.65 -44.83
C VAL A 9 -14.84 -41.53 -43.30
N LEU A 10 -14.74 -42.69 -42.63
CA LEU A 10 -14.39 -42.86 -41.23
C LEU A 10 -12.98 -42.31 -40.93
N GLY A 11 -12.90 -41.36 -40.01
CA GLY A 11 -11.73 -41.14 -39.15
C GLY A 11 -12.09 -41.59 -37.73
N LEU A 12 -11.49 -42.70 -37.28
CA LEU A 12 -11.62 -43.19 -35.91
C LEU A 12 -10.98 -42.19 -34.93
N VAL A 13 -11.80 -41.46 -34.19
CA VAL A 13 -11.41 -40.86 -32.91
C VAL A 13 -12.08 -41.67 -31.82
N SER A 14 -11.25 -42.25 -30.95
CA SER A 14 -11.64 -43.05 -29.79
C SER A 14 -12.40 -42.17 -28.78
N LEU A 15 -13.73 -42.07 -28.91
CA LEU A 15 -14.60 -41.64 -27.83
C LEU A 15 -14.86 -42.83 -26.90
N THR A 16 -14.12 -42.88 -25.78
CA THR A 16 -14.61 -43.57 -24.58
C THR A 16 -15.75 -42.73 -24.02
N GLY A 17 -16.97 -43.05 -24.45
CA GLY A 17 -18.20 -42.41 -23.99
C GLY A 17 -18.46 -42.73 -22.53
N SER A 18 -18.41 -41.71 -21.68
CA SER A 18 -19.28 -41.63 -20.51
C SER A 18 -20.65 -41.17 -21.00
N LEU A 19 -21.74 -41.78 -20.53
CA LEU A 19 -23.10 -41.35 -20.87
C LEU A 19 -23.29 -39.88 -20.52
N VAL A 20 -23.20 -38.99 -21.51
CA VAL A 20 -23.61 -37.59 -21.36
C VAL A 20 -25.14 -37.62 -21.38
N LEU A 21 -25.75 -37.40 -20.22
CA LEU A 21 -27.15 -36.97 -20.14
C LEU A 21 -27.31 -35.80 -21.12
N GLY A 22 -28.26 -35.87 -22.05
CA GLY A 22 -28.53 -34.80 -23.01
C GLY A 22 -29.10 -33.58 -22.29
N LEU A 23 -28.22 -32.79 -21.65
CA LEU A 23 -28.56 -31.54 -20.99
C LEU A 23 -28.95 -30.51 -22.06
N THR A 24 -30.04 -29.80 -21.81
CA THR A 24 -30.35 -28.56 -22.51
C THR A 24 -29.35 -27.47 -22.14
N SER A 25 -29.19 -26.47 -23.01
CA SER A 25 -28.31 -25.33 -22.78
C SER A 25 -28.60 -24.62 -21.46
N GLU A 26 -29.87 -24.41 -21.14
CA GLU A 26 -30.28 -23.79 -19.87
C GLU A 26 -29.93 -24.67 -18.65
N GLU A 27 -30.08 -26.00 -18.71
CA GLU A 27 -29.73 -26.90 -17.60
C GLU A 27 -28.24 -26.82 -17.24
N THR A 28 -27.35 -26.52 -18.19
CA THR A 28 -25.91 -26.40 -17.90
C THR A 28 -25.55 -25.25 -16.93
N PHE A 29 -26.46 -24.28 -16.75
CA PHE A 29 -26.31 -23.17 -15.79
C PHE A 29 -26.68 -23.56 -14.36
N TYR A 30 -27.58 -24.53 -14.18
CA TYR A 30 -28.20 -24.83 -12.89
C TYR A 30 -28.05 -26.31 -12.48
N PRO A 31 -26.84 -26.75 -12.05
CA PRO A 31 -26.65 -28.11 -11.57
C PRO A 31 -27.51 -28.40 -10.32
N PRO A 32 -28.35 -29.45 -10.31
CA PRO A 32 -29.37 -29.67 -9.26
C PRO A 32 -28.80 -30.09 -7.90
N THR A 33 -27.55 -30.54 -7.85
CA THR A 33 -26.88 -30.98 -6.61
C THR A 33 -25.72 -30.07 -6.21
N LEU A 34 -25.64 -28.84 -6.74
CA LEU A 34 -24.52 -27.93 -6.51
C LEU A 34 -24.31 -27.58 -5.02
N ASN A 35 -25.33 -27.74 -4.18
CA ASN A 35 -25.25 -27.48 -2.74
C ASN A 35 -24.59 -28.64 -1.96
N ASP A 36 -24.49 -29.83 -2.55
CA ASP A 36 -23.97 -31.05 -1.91
C ASP A 36 -22.50 -31.27 -2.31
N THR A 37 -21.62 -31.54 -1.34
CA THR A 37 -20.21 -31.80 -1.58
C THR A 37 -19.97 -33.05 -2.45
N ALA A 38 -20.93 -33.98 -2.51
CA ALA A 38 -20.92 -35.11 -3.44
C ALA A 38 -20.86 -34.69 -4.92
N TYR A 39 -21.35 -33.48 -5.25
CA TYR A 39 -21.19 -32.88 -6.58
C TYR A 39 -19.73 -32.82 -7.00
N ILE A 40 -18.83 -32.48 -6.07
CA ILE A 40 -17.41 -32.29 -6.34
C ILE A 40 -16.76 -33.61 -6.78
N SER A 41 -16.98 -34.68 -6.01
CA SER A 41 -16.38 -36.00 -6.25
C SER A 41 -17.05 -36.81 -7.37
N ASN A 42 -18.19 -36.36 -7.90
CA ASN A 42 -18.93 -37.11 -8.91
C ASN A 42 -18.30 -36.95 -10.31
N SER A 43 -17.38 -37.83 -10.68
CA SER A 43 -16.75 -37.83 -12.01
C SER A 43 -17.73 -38.12 -13.15
N SER A 44 -18.84 -38.82 -12.89
CA SER A 44 -19.79 -39.24 -13.94
C SER A 44 -20.54 -38.08 -14.60
N ILE A 45 -20.60 -36.92 -13.92
CA ILE A 45 -21.25 -35.71 -14.45
C ILE A 45 -20.29 -34.79 -15.19
N GLY A 46 -18.97 -35.07 -15.21
CA GLY A 46 -17.96 -34.21 -15.83
C GLY A 46 -18.04 -32.77 -15.34
N THR A 47 -18.16 -31.79 -16.24
CA THR A 47 -18.35 -30.36 -15.91
C THR A 47 -19.83 -29.95 -15.82
N TYR A 48 -20.76 -30.91 -15.80
CA TYR A 48 -22.20 -30.69 -15.92
C TYR A 48 -22.57 -29.87 -17.18
N GLY A 49 -21.99 -30.26 -18.32
CA GLY A 49 -22.21 -29.59 -19.61
C GLY A 49 -21.45 -28.28 -19.80
N GLY A 50 -20.61 -27.88 -18.84
CA GLY A 50 -19.79 -26.67 -18.95
C GLY A 50 -18.62 -26.82 -19.93
N ILE A 51 -18.37 -25.79 -20.75
CA ILE A 51 -17.27 -25.74 -21.72
C ILE A 51 -16.13 -24.91 -21.12
N TYR A 52 -14.90 -25.42 -21.17
CA TYR A 52 -13.72 -24.77 -20.57
C TYR A 52 -12.54 -24.66 -21.53
N GLN A 53 -12.76 -24.94 -22.82
CA GLN A 53 -11.72 -24.94 -23.84
C GLN A 53 -12.14 -24.05 -25.01
N ALA A 54 -11.21 -23.24 -25.50
CA ALA A 54 -11.40 -22.44 -26.70
C ALA A 54 -10.09 -22.32 -27.49
N ASP A 55 -10.18 -21.87 -28.74
CA ASP A 55 -9.00 -21.64 -29.57
C ASP A 55 -8.19 -20.43 -29.07
N THR A 56 -6.88 -20.53 -29.25
CA THR A 56 -5.82 -19.60 -28.86
C THR A 56 -5.97 -18.21 -29.50
N THR A 57 -6.36 -18.15 -30.79
CA THR A 57 -6.26 -16.91 -31.60
C THR A 57 -7.57 -16.44 -32.22
N GLY A 58 -8.62 -17.25 -32.15
CA GLY A 58 -9.94 -16.98 -32.69
C GLY A 58 -10.98 -16.64 -31.60
N PRO A 59 -12.15 -16.10 -31.98
CA PRO A 59 -13.27 -16.00 -31.05
C PRO A 59 -13.70 -17.41 -30.63
N ALA A 60 -14.28 -17.54 -29.45
CA ALA A 60 -14.90 -18.78 -29.03
C ALA A 60 -16.00 -19.17 -30.02
N VAL A 61 -15.87 -20.34 -30.65
CA VAL A 61 -16.78 -20.85 -31.68
C VAL A 61 -17.10 -22.32 -31.44
N GLY A 62 -18.29 -22.74 -31.87
CA GLY A 62 -18.71 -24.15 -31.81
C GLY A 62 -19.52 -24.53 -30.56
N SER A 63 -19.62 -23.65 -29.57
CA SER A 63 -20.50 -23.84 -28.41
C SER A 63 -21.97 -23.61 -28.79
N PRO A 64 -22.90 -24.52 -28.45
CA PRO A 64 -24.33 -24.27 -28.59
C PRO A 64 -24.73 -23.00 -27.83
N TYR A 65 -25.61 -22.18 -28.43
CA TYR A 65 -26.06 -20.95 -27.79
C TYR A 65 -26.69 -21.22 -26.44
N GLY A 66 -26.40 -20.36 -25.47
CA GLY A 66 -26.99 -20.44 -24.14
C GLY A 66 -26.44 -21.59 -23.30
N THR A 67 -25.41 -22.31 -23.74
CA THR A 67 -24.69 -23.25 -22.88
C THR A 67 -23.72 -22.50 -21.98
N TYR A 68 -23.49 -23.02 -20.77
CA TYR A 68 -22.47 -22.51 -19.86
C TYR A 68 -21.08 -22.72 -20.48
N ASP A 69 -20.55 -21.65 -21.07
CA ASP A 69 -19.22 -21.62 -21.67
C ASP A 69 -18.34 -20.72 -20.82
N TYR A 70 -17.41 -21.34 -20.08
CA TYR A 70 -16.52 -20.62 -19.19
C TYR A 70 -15.65 -19.61 -19.95
N CYS A 71 -15.29 -19.92 -21.20
CA CYS A 71 -14.36 -19.14 -21.98
C CYS A 71 -14.99 -17.92 -22.63
N SER A 72 -16.28 -17.99 -22.95
CA SER A 72 -17.05 -16.88 -23.50
C SER A 72 -18.53 -17.10 -23.22
N MET A 73 -19.01 -16.56 -22.11
CA MET A 73 -20.40 -16.76 -21.70
C MET A 73 -21.38 -16.24 -22.76
N PRO A 74 -22.52 -16.93 -22.92
CA PRO A 74 -23.56 -16.42 -23.77
C PRO A 74 -24.05 -15.06 -23.26
N HIS A 75 -24.70 -14.35 -24.16
CA HIS A 75 -25.21 -13.01 -23.93
C HIS A 75 -26.35 -12.80 -24.92
N PRO A 76 -27.20 -11.77 -24.72
CA PRO A 76 -28.28 -11.48 -25.66
C PRO A 76 -27.77 -11.33 -27.09
N ARG A 77 -28.26 -12.20 -28.00
CA ARG A 77 -27.98 -12.14 -29.44
C ARG A 77 -29.24 -11.97 -30.25
N GLY A 78 -29.14 -11.27 -31.38
CA GLY A 78 -30.30 -10.89 -32.17
C GLY A 78 -31.15 -12.07 -32.68
N GLN A 79 -30.52 -13.23 -32.91
CA GLN A 79 -31.18 -14.44 -33.40
C GLN A 79 -32.04 -15.12 -32.33
N GLU A 80 -31.51 -15.30 -31.12
CA GLU A 80 -32.17 -16.05 -30.04
C GLU A 80 -32.92 -15.17 -29.04
N TYR A 81 -32.66 -13.86 -29.00
CA TYR A 81 -33.32 -12.97 -28.06
C TYR A 81 -34.83 -12.88 -28.33
N GLU A 82 -35.63 -13.18 -27.31
CA GLU A 82 -37.08 -13.05 -27.33
C GLU A 82 -37.56 -11.93 -26.40
N LEU A 83 -38.70 -11.32 -26.75
CA LEU A 83 -39.37 -10.39 -25.85
C LEU A 83 -39.97 -11.15 -24.66
N PRO A 84 -40.07 -10.53 -23.48
CA PRO A 84 -40.80 -11.09 -22.35
C PRO A 84 -42.19 -11.57 -22.76
N GLU A 85 -42.65 -12.67 -22.17
CA GLU A 85 -43.88 -13.35 -22.59
C GLU A 85 -45.10 -12.41 -22.62
N ALA A 86 -45.20 -11.52 -21.64
CA ALA A 86 -46.29 -10.54 -21.53
C ALA A 86 -46.37 -9.59 -22.74
N LEU A 87 -45.23 -9.24 -23.33
CA LEU A 87 -45.13 -8.39 -24.53
C LEU A 87 -45.32 -9.22 -25.80
N SER A 88 -44.68 -10.39 -25.89
CA SER A 88 -44.72 -11.23 -27.10
C SER A 88 -46.12 -11.79 -27.37
N LYS A 89 -46.88 -12.12 -26.32
CA LYS A 89 -48.29 -12.55 -26.41
C LYS A 89 -49.28 -11.39 -26.50
N GLY A 90 -48.82 -10.14 -26.44
CA GLY A 90 -49.66 -8.94 -26.55
C GLY A 90 -50.59 -8.70 -25.36
N HIS A 91 -50.30 -9.29 -24.19
CA HIS A 91 -51.07 -9.05 -22.97
C HIS A 91 -50.90 -7.60 -22.48
N VAL A 92 -49.73 -7.03 -22.70
CA VAL A 92 -49.36 -5.64 -22.38
C VAL A 92 -48.59 -5.05 -23.56
N GLN A 93 -48.68 -3.74 -23.78
CA GLN A 93 -47.77 -3.02 -24.70
C GLN A 93 -46.72 -2.28 -23.87
N GLY A 94 -45.47 -2.35 -24.30
CA GLY A 94 -44.39 -1.66 -23.61
C GLY A 94 -43.17 -1.42 -24.49
N LYS A 95 -42.32 -0.51 -24.03
CA LYS A 95 -41.07 -0.13 -24.68
C LYS A 95 -39.94 -0.23 -23.68
N LEU A 96 -38.80 -0.79 -24.10
CA LEU A 96 -37.58 -0.77 -23.30
C LEU A 96 -37.11 0.69 -23.18
N VAL A 97 -36.94 1.17 -21.95
CA VAL A 97 -36.56 2.56 -21.64
C VAL A 97 -35.25 2.67 -20.88
N TYR A 98 -34.78 1.60 -20.26
CA TYR A 98 -33.50 1.59 -19.56
C TYR A 98 -32.85 0.20 -19.61
N LEU A 99 -31.53 0.18 -19.72
CA LEU A 99 -30.70 -1.02 -19.63
C LEU A 99 -29.52 -0.75 -18.69
N GLU A 100 -29.44 -1.49 -17.59
CA GLU A 100 -28.21 -1.60 -16.79
C GLU A 100 -27.53 -2.93 -17.10
N TYR A 101 -26.32 -2.85 -17.63
CA TYR A 101 -25.57 -4.00 -18.11
C TYR A 101 -24.26 -4.17 -17.33
N LEU A 102 -24.18 -5.22 -16.54
CA LEU A 102 -22.97 -5.58 -15.79
C LEU A 102 -22.24 -6.68 -16.56
N GLN A 103 -20.93 -6.58 -16.70
CA GLN A 103 -20.16 -7.54 -17.50
C GLN A 103 -18.79 -7.85 -16.87
N ARG A 104 -18.50 -9.13 -16.65
CA ARG A 104 -17.15 -9.61 -16.35
C ARG A 104 -16.22 -9.36 -17.54
N HIS A 105 -14.95 -9.05 -17.28
CA HIS A 105 -13.92 -8.97 -18.32
C HIS A 105 -13.85 -10.25 -19.21
N GLN A 106 -13.21 -10.13 -20.38
CA GLN A 106 -13.03 -11.21 -21.36
C GLN A 106 -11.79 -12.07 -21.06
N ARG A 107 -11.48 -13.02 -21.94
CA ARG A 107 -10.38 -13.99 -21.77
C ARG A 107 -9.05 -13.29 -21.52
N ARG A 108 -8.29 -13.89 -20.61
CA ARG A 108 -7.04 -13.36 -20.09
C ARG A 108 -6.05 -14.46 -19.76
N SER A 109 -4.80 -14.09 -19.55
CA SER A 109 -3.80 -14.92 -18.87
C SER A 109 -4.19 -15.10 -17.38
N PRO A 110 -3.62 -16.09 -16.67
CA PRO A 110 -3.92 -16.31 -15.25
C PRO A 110 -3.49 -15.13 -14.36
N TYR A 111 -4.21 -14.93 -13.24
CA TYR A 111 -3.72 -14.15 -12.10
C TYR A 111 -2.72 -14.99 -11.30
N ASN A 112 -3.05 -16.26 -11.07
CA ASN A 112 -2.33 -17.15 -10.18
C ASN A 112 -1.34 -18.02 -10.95
N ILE A 113 -0.09 -17.57 -10.96
CA ILE A 113 1.06 -18.32 -11.49
C ILE A 113 1.50 -19.37 -10.48
N LEU A 114 1.78 -20.58 -10.96
CA LEU A 114 2.26 -21.69 -10.11
C LEU A 114 3.57 -21.31 -9.39
N PRO A 115 3.78 -21.67 -8.10
CA PRO A 115 4.94 -21.22 -7.33
C PRO A 115 6.32 -21.58 -7.91
N GLY A 116 6.40 -22.63 -8.74
CA GLY A 116 7.63 -23.02 -9.43
C GLY A 116 7.83 -22.37 -10.82
N GLY A 117 6.86 -21.59 -11.30
CA GLY A 117 6.77 -21.12 -12.67
C GLY A 117 5.86 -21.97 -13.56
N GLU A 118 5.79 -21.61 -14.84
CA GLU A 118 4.89 -22.24 -15.82
C GLU A 118 5.71 -23.10 -16.80
N ASN A 119 5.22 -24.29 -17.13
CA ASN A 119 5.89 -25.24 -18.05
C ASN A 119 5.71 -24.90 -19.54
N GLU A 120 4.92 -23.88 -19.86
CA GLU A 120 4.63 -23.41 -21.21
C GLU A 120 4.60 -21.88 -21.19
N ALA A 121 5.11 -21.25 -22.25
CA ALA A 121 5.18 -19.80 -22.34
C ALA A 121 3.87 -19.19 -22.84
N TYR A 122 3.44 -18.08 -22.25
CA TYR A 122 2.26 -17.34 -22.74
C TYR A 122 2.68 -16.20 -23.68
N ASP A 123 1.98 -16.08 -24.81
CA ASP A 123 2.23 -15.08 -25.83
C ASP A 123 1.09 -14.05 -25.85
N CYS A 124 1.45 -12.79 -25.62
CA CYS A 124 0.56 -11.65 -25.68
C CYS A 124 1.03 -10.55 -26.65
N ASP A 125 2.02 -10.82 -27.51
CA ASP A 125 2.52 -9.85 -28.51
C ASP A 125 1.49 -9.56 -29.61
N ASN A 126 0.46 -10.40 -29.71
CA ASN A 126 -0.67 -10.26 -30.61
C ASN A 126 -1.79 -9.35 -30.08
N VAL A 127 -1.64 -8.78 -28.88
CA VAL A 127 -2.55 -7.78 -28.29
C VAL A 127 -1.80 -6.49 -28.02
N ARG A 128 -2.45 -5.35 -28.27
CA ARG A 128 -1.90 -4.03 -27.97
C ARG A 128 -2.76 -3.31 -26.92
N PRO A 129 -2.38 -3.36 -25.63
CA PRO A 129 -3.00 -2.57 -24.57
C PRO A 129 -2.59 -1.09 -24.75
N TYR A 130 -3.38 -0.33 -25.51
CA TYR A 130 -3.06 1.06 -25.80
C TYR A 130 -3.10 1.94 -24.54
N LEU A 131 -2.15 2.87 -24.45
CA LEU A 131 -2.03 3.89 -23.41
C LEU A 131 -2.31 5.26 -24.02
N TYR A 132 -3.26 6.01 -23.46
CA TYR A 132 -3.65 7.31 -23.98
C TYR A 132 -3.59 8.39 -22.89
N ALA A 133 -2.97 9.52 -23.22
CA ALA A 133 -3.08 10.75 -22.45
C ALA A 133 -3.08 11.92 -23.45
N GLY A 134 -4.21 12.60 -23.57
CA GLY A 134 -4.41 13.69 -24.53
C GLY A 134 -5.22 14.83 -23.93
N ALA A 135 -5.13 16.02 -24.53
CA ALA A 135 -5.93 17.16 -24.09
C ALA A 135 -7.43 16.90 -24.31
N ALA A 136 -8.26 17.29 -23.33
CA ALA A 136 -9.71 17.12 -23.38
C ALA A 136 -10.41 17.97 -24.47
N SER A 137 -9.73 19.02 -24.97
CA SER A 137 -10.24 19.88 -26.03
C SER A 137 -9.87 19.36 -27.42
N SER A 138 -10.58 19.83 -28.45
CA SER A 138 -10.25 19.69 -29.87
C SER A 138 -8.95 20.40 -30.29
N SER A 139 -7.97 20.51 -29.38
CA SER A 139 -6.62 20.91 -29.74
C SER A 139 -6.10 19.94 -30.80
N SER A 140 -5.40 20.47 -31.80
CA SER A 140 -4.76 19.69 -32.86
C SER A 140 -3.62 18.81 -32.37
N ILE A 141 -3.33 18.82 -31.05
CA ILE A 141 -2.24 18.09 -30.42
C ILE A 141 -2.84 16.87 -29.71
N GLN A 142 -3.09 15.82 -30.49
CA GLN A 142 -3.43 14.50 -29.95
C GLN A 142 -2.16 13.64 -29.88
N PRO A 143 -1.99 12.81 -28.83
CA PRO A 143 -0.83 11.94 -28.68
C PRO A 143 -0.78 10.90 -29.81
N ILE A 144 0.42 10.47 -30.17
CA ILE A 144 0.60 9.29 -31.04
C ILE A 144 0.08 8.06 -30.29
N PRO A 145 -0.66 7.13 -30.92
CA PRO A 145 -1.07 5.89 -30.29
C PRO A 145 0.14 5.08 -29.79
N MET A 146 0.24 4.91 -28.48
CA MET A 146 1.25 4.07 -27.83
C MET A 146 0.56 2.89 -27.15
N TYR A 147 1.26 1.77 -26.98
CA TYR A 147 0.74 0.62 -26.22
C TYR A 147 1.82 0.07 -25.30
N ALA A 148 1.39 -0.55 -24.21
CA ALA A 148 2.29 -1.26 -23.30
C ALA A 148 2.79 -2.54 -23.97
N GLN A 149 4.11 -2.75 -23.99
CA GLN A 149 4.73 -4.00 -24.39
C GLN A 149 5.55 -4.54 -23.22
N THR A 150 5.23 -5.77 -22.81
CA THR A 150 5.89 -6.42 -21.69
C THR A 150 7.22 -7.00 -22.16
N TYR A 151 8.26 -6.84 -21.34
CA TYR A 151 9.52 -7.54 -21.52
C TYR A 151 9.99 -8.08 -20.18
N GLN A 152 10.79 -9.14 -20.25
CA GLN A 152 11.41 -9.76 -19.09
C GLN A 152 12.91 -9.84 -19.31
N ASP A 153 13.68 -9.33 -18.35
CA ASP A 153 15.12 -9.45 -18.38
C ASP A 153 15.52 -10.89 -17.95
N PRO A 154 16.12 -11.70 -18.84
CA PRO A 154 16.50 -13.07 -18.51
C PRO A 154 17.58 -13.15 -17.42
N THR A 155 18.26 -12.04 -17.11
CA THR A 155 19.26 -11.96 -16.04
C THR A 155 18.67 -11.58 -14.69
N ASN A 156 17.38 -11.22 -14.63
CA ASN A 156 16.73 -10.87 -13.37
C ASN A 156 16.47 -12.14 -12.53
N PRO A 157 17.16 -12.30 -11.37
CA PRO A 157 17.02 -13.50 -10.54
C PRO A 157 15.68 -13.57 -9.80
N PHE A 158 14.88 -12.50 -9.84
CA PHE A 158 13.54 -12.44 -9.25
C PHE A 158 12.43 -12.78 -10.26
N THR A 159 12.79 -13.28 -11.44
CA THR A 159 11.84 -13.80 -12.42
C THR A 159 11.07 -14.98 -11.83
N PRO A 160 9.72 -14.99 -11.84
CA PRO A 160 8.89 -16.04 -11.23
C PRO A 160 8.91 -17.38 -12.01
N GLY A 161 9.94 -17.63 -12.83
CA GLY A 161 10.04 -18.84 -13.65
C GLY A 161 8.99 -18.94 -14.77
N VAL A 162 8.31 -17.83 -15.11
CA VAL A 162 7.38 -17.78 -16.24
C VAL A 162 8.10 -17.20 -17.43
N ASN A 163 8.12 -17.92 -18.55
CA ASN A 163 8.61 -17.43 -19.82
C ASN A 163 7.42 -16.89 -20.63
N GLY A 164 7.54 -15.74 -21.31
CA GLY A 164 6.45 -15.21 -22.13
C GLY A 164 6.49 -13.70 -22.36
N SER A 165 5.51 -13.19 -23.12
CA SER A 165 5.33 -11.76 -23.44
C SER A 165 4.11 -11.12 -22.78
N CYS A 166 3.45 -11.83 -21.87
CA CYS A 166 2.29 -11.33 -21.13
C CYS A 166 2.66 -10.59 -19.85
N GLN A 167 1.95 -9.50 -19.54
CA GLN A 167 1.90 -8.91 -18.20
C GLN A 167 0.83 -9.64 -17.38
N TYR A 168 1.17 -10.47 -16.42
CA TYR A 168 0.14 -11.28 -15.73
C TYR A 168 -0.65 -10.44 -14.69
N PRO A 169 -2.00 -10.47 -14.73
CA PRO A 169 -2.84 -10.95 -15.83
C PRO A 169 -3.01 -9.92 -16.98
N GLN A 170 -3.15 -10.40 -18.21
CA GLN A 170 -3.39 -9.58 -19.41
C GLN A 170 -4.55 -10.15 -20.22
N ILE A 171 -5.35 -9.26 -20.84
CA ILE A 171 -6.36 -9.67 -21.84
C ILE A 171 -5.66 -10.31 -23.05
N THR A 172 -6.20 -11.42 -23.55
CA THR A 172 -5.66 -12.14 -24.71
C THR A 172 -6.32 -11.71 -26.01
N VAL A 173 -5.75 -12.09 -27.15
CA VAL A 173 -6.34 -11.78 -28.46
C VAL A 173 -7.73 -12.41 -28.60
N GLY A 174 -7.90 -13.63 -28.05
CA GLY A 174 -9.20 -14.28 -27.95
C GLY A 174 -10.19 -13.42 -27.15
N GLY A 175 -9.76 -12.86 -26.02
CA GLY A 175 -10.59 -11.96 -25.22
C GLY A 175 -11.01 -10.69 -25.96
N VAL A 176 -10.10 -10.07 -26.73
CA VAL A 176 -10.43 -8.91 -27.57
C VAL A 176 -11.44 -9.25 -28.66
N GLN A 177 -11.28 -10.39 -29.33
CA GLN A 177 -12.18 -10.82 -30.40
C GLN A 177 -13.57 -11.20 -29.87
N ASP A 178 -13.62 -11.91 -28.74
CA ASP A 178 -14.87 -12.23 -28.06
C ASP A 178 -15.60 -10.96 -27.62
N GLY A 179 -14.87 -10.01 -27.03
CA GLY A 179 -15.44 -8.72 -26.64
C GLY A 179 -16.04 -7.98 -27.84
N PHE A 180 -15.32 -7.92 -28.96
CA PHE A 180 -15.83 -7.32 -30.19
C PHE A 180 -17.11 -8.01 -30.71
N GLN A 181 -17.15 -9.34 -30.68
CA GLN A 181 -18.33 -10.10 -31.09
C GLN A 181 -19.51 -9.88 -30.12
N HIS A 182 -19.25 -9.88 -28.81
CA HIS A 182 -20.24 -9.57 -27.76
C HIS A 182 -20.86 -8.19 -27.98
N GLY A 183 -20.05 -7.17 -28.27
CA GLY A 183 -20.55 -5.84 -28.58
C GLY A 183 -21.47 -5.79 -29.81
N LYS A 184 -21.13 -6.54 -30.87
CA LYS A 184 -21.99 -6.64 -32.06
C LYS A 184 -23.34 -7.27 -31.75
N ASP A 185 -23.34 -8.27 -30.88
CA ASP A 185 -24.54 -8.99 -30.49
C ASP A 185 -25.45 -8.13 -29.60
N LEU A 186 -24.86 -7.35 -28.66
CA LEU A 186 -25.59 -6.33 -27.91
C LEU A 186 -26.19 -5.27 -28.82
N TRP A 187 -25.43 -4.78 -29.81
CA TRP A 187 -25.96 -3.85 -30.80
C TRP A 187 -27.12 -4.45 -31.60
N ALA A 188 -27.04 -5.71 -31.99
CA ALA A 188 -28.10 -6.39 -32.75
C ALA A 188 -29.42 -6.46 -31.95
N VAL A 189 -29.34 -6.67 -30.63
CA VAL A 189 -30.51 -6.70 -29.74
C VAL A 189 -30.94 -5.28 -29.36
N TYR A 190 -30.13 -4.60 -28.56
CA TYR A 190 -30.54 -3.36 -27.89
C TYR A 190 -30.46 -2.13 -28.79
N GLY A 191 -29.65 -2.15 -29.85
CA GLY A 191 -29.61 -1.08 -30.84
C GLY A 191 -30.58 -1.30 -31.99
N LYS A 192 -30.42 -2.39 -32.74
CA LYS A 192 -31.18 -2.65 -33.98
C LYS A 192 -32.59 -3.16 -33.73
N LYS A 193 -32.78 -4.15 -32.84
CA LYS A 193 -34.09 -4.79 -32.60
C LYS A 193 -34.97 -3.95 -31.67
N LEU A 194 -34.41 -3.37 -30.61
CA LEU A 194 -35.16 -2.65 -29.57
C LEU A 194 -35.03 -1.13 -29.63
N GLY A 195 -34.01 -0.60 -30.32
CA GLY A 195 -33.85 0.85 -30.52
C GLY A 195 -33.50 1.64 -29.25
N LEU A 196 -32.94 0.99 -28.22
CA LEU A 196 -32.49 1.63 -26.98
C LEU A 196 -31.08 2.19 -27.13
N ILE A 197 -30.10 1.37 -27.54
CA ILE A 197 -28.72 1.83 -27.73
C ILE A 197 -28.69 2.71 -29.00
N PRO A 198 -28.21 3.96 -28.91
CA PRO A 198 -28.15 4.86 -30.06
C PRO A 198 -27.09 4.44 -31.07
N THR A 199 -27.24 4.83 -32.34
CA THR A 199 -26.27 4.50 -33.43
C THR A 199 -24.89 5.11 -33.23
N GLN A 200 -24.77 6.11 -32.36
CA GLN A 200 -23.52 6.66 -31.84
C GLN A 200 -23.69 6.96 -30.35
N PRO A 201 -22.61 6.96 -29.57
CA PRO A 201 -22.66 7.32 -28.15
C PRO A 201 -23.27 8.70 -27.92
N THR A 202 -24.08 8.83 -26.87
CA THR A 202 -24.72 10.09 -26.46
C THR A 202 -24.51 10.34 -24.97
N ASP A 203 -24.92 11.52 -24.50
CA ASP A 203 -24.97 11.88 -23.08
C ASP A 203 -25.97 11.03 -22.27
N ARG A 204 -26.83 10.24 -22.94
CA ARG A 204 -27.74 9.26 -22.33
C ARG A 204 -27.10 7.88 -22.15
N THR A 205 -25.83 7.72 -22.53
CA THR A 205 -25.04 6.49 -22.34
C THR A 205 -23.92 6.72 -21.34
N TRP A 206 -23.68 5.76 -20.44
CA TRP A 206 -22.66 5.88 -19.40
C TRP A 206 -21.89 4.57 -19.20
N PHE A 207 -20.56 4.67 -19.12
CA PHE A 207 -19.65 3.52 -19.07
C PHE A 207 -18.74 3.61 -17.86
N ARG A 208 -18.66 2.56 -17.06
CA ARG A 208 -17.73 2.45 -15.94
C ARG A 208 -16.91 1.18 -16.05
N SER A 209 -15.66 1.23 -15.61
CA SER A 209 -14.88 0.04 -15.31
C SER A 209 -14.27 0.14 -13.91
N SER A 210 -13.81 -0.99 -13.36
CA SER A 210 -12.81 -0.94 -12.29
C SER A 210 -11.51 -0.26 -12.77
N GLU A 211 -10.59 -0.02 -11.86
CA GLU A 211 -9.23 0.45 -12.13
C GLU A 211 -8.36 -0.60 -12.85
N SER A 212 -8.82 -1.85 -12.96
CA SER A 212 -8.08 -2.93 -13.63
C SER A 212 -7.91 -2.70 -15.14
N PRO A 213 -6.69 -2.85 -15.69
CA PRO A 213 -6.46 -2.84 -17.13
C PRO A 213 -7.27 -3.89 -17.90
N LEU A 214 -7.64 -5.01 -17.26
CA LEU A 214 -8.45 -6.06 -17.88
C LEU A 214 -9.85 -5.56 -18.21
N THR A 215 -10.54 -4.95 -17.24
CA THR A 215 -11.89 -4.41 -17.45
C THR A 215 -11.89 -3.26 -18.45
N GLN A 216 -10.82 -2.46 -18.49
CA GLN A 216 -10.66 -1.38 -19.48
C GLN A 216 -10.44 -1.91 -20.90
N GLY A 217 -9.57 -2.91 -21.06
CA GLY A 217 -9.33 -3.58 -22.35
C GLY A 217 -10.59 -4.25 -22.88
N SER A 218 -11.35 -4.89 -21.99
CA SER A 218 -12.66 -5.45 -22.28
C SER A 218 -13.68 -4.41 -22.72
N ALA A 219 -13.77 -3.29 -22.00
CA ALA A 219 -14.64 -2.17 -22.39
C ALA A 219 -14.31 -1.67 -23.81
N GLY A 220 -13.02 -1.49 -24.11
CA GLY A 220 -12.56 -1.09 -25.44
C GLY A 220 -13.00 -2.05 -26.54
N ALA A 221 -12.86 -3.36 -26.31
CA ALA A 221 -13.26 -4.40 -27.27
C ALA A 221 -14.79 -4.44 -27.49
N VAL A 222 -15.56 -4.47 -26.40
CA VAL A 222 -17.03 -4.54 -26.45
C VAL A 222 -17.63 -3.29 -27.07
N LEU A 223 -17.21 -2.10 -26.64
CA LEU A 223 -17.74 -0.84 -27.19
C LEU A 223 -17.35 -0.65 -28.66
N ARG A 224 -16.19 -1.18 -29.09
CA ARG A 224 -15.83 -1.25 -30.51
C ARG A 224 -16.79 -2.15 -31.30
N GLY A 225 -17.29 -3.23 -30.70
CA GLY A 225 -18.32 -4.08 -31.30
C GLY A 225 -19.68 -3.40 -31.40
N VAL A 226 -20.07 -2.62 -30.38
CA VAL A 226 -21.32 -1.84 -30.39
C VAL A 226 -21.29 -0.74 -31.45
N TRP A 227 -20.18 0.00 -31.53
CA TRP A 227 -19.98 1.13 -32.45
C TRP A 227 -18.74 0.97 -33.33
N PRO A 228 -18.78 0.07 -34.33
CA PRO A 228 -17.61 -0.26 -35.15
C PRO A 228 -17.05 0.95 -35.91
N SER A 229 -17.91 1.90 -36.30
CA SER A 229 -17.54 3.07 -37.08
C SER A 229 -17.20 4.32 -36.25
N TYR A 230 -17.37 4.31 -34.93
CA TYR A 230 -17.13 5.49 -34.09
C TYR A 230 -15.62 5.74 -33.90
N GLN A 231 -15.14 6.94 -34.21
CA GLN A 231 -13.71 7.29 -34.16
C GLN A 231 -13.35 8.28 -33.04
N GLY A 232 -14.32 8.69 -32.23
CA GLY A 232 -14.09 9.60 -31.10
C GLY A 232 -13.59 8.87 -29.84
N ALA A 233 -13.37 9.65 -28.79
CA ALA A 233 -13.07 9.14 -27.45
C ALA A 233 -14.35 9.03 -26.61
N LEU A 234 -14.44 8.00 -25.77
CA LEU A 234 -15.53 7.83 -24.81
C LEU A 234 -15.01 7.94 -23.38
N PRO A 235 -15.73 8.63 -22.48
CA PRO A 235 -15.41 8.58 -21.08
C PRO A 235 -15.73 7.18 -20.55
N LEU A 236 -14.70 6.49 -20.07
CA LEU A 236 -14.82 5.30 -19.25
C LEU A 236 -14.55 5.72 -17.81
N TYR A 237 -15.60 5.87 -17.02
CA TYR A 237 -15.50 6.36 -15.65
C TYR A 237 -14.90 5.30 -14.74
N GLN A 238 -14.14 5.76 -13.75
CA GLN A 238 -13.53 4.95 -12.70
C GLN A 238 -13.73 5.66 -11.38
N MET A 239 -13.93 4.90 -10.31
CA MET A 239 -13.90 5.46 -8.97
C MET A 239 -12.45 5.53 -8.47
N VAL A 240 -12.20 6.34 -7.45
CA VAL A 240 -10.89 6.34 -6.79
C VAL A 240 -10.68 4.97 -6.14
N SER A 241 -9.55 4.32 -6.44
CA SER A 241 -9.31 2.92 -6.08
C SER A 241 -9.39 2.59 -4.59
N SER A 242 -9.25 3.58 -3.69
CA SER A 242 -9.36 3.39 -2.23
C SER A 242 -10.80 3.40 -1.70
N VAL A 243 -11.77 3.72 -2.56
CA VAL A 243 -13.20 3.74 -2.23
C VAL A 243 -14.05 3.10 -3.34
N ASP A 244 -13.41 2.42 -4.31
CA ASP A 244 -14.14 1.80 -5.41
C ASP A 244 -15.05 0.71 -4.84
N THR A 245 -16.32 0.74 -5.22
CA THR A 245 -17.33 -0.20 -4.72
C THR A 245 -17.26 -1.56 -5.42
N VAL A 246 -16.49 -1.67 -6.50
CA VAL A 246 -16.19 -2.92 -7.20
C VAL A 246 -14.72 -3.29 -6.97
N ASN A 247 -14.34 -4.54 -7.29
CA ASN A 247 -12.95 -5.02 -7.22
C ASN A 247 -12.29 -4.87 -5.83
N ASP A 248 -13.04 -5.09 -4.74
CA ASP A 248 -12.57 -4.94 -3.36
C ASP A 248 -11.93 -3.58 -3.05
N GLY A 249 -12.37 -2.51 -3.73
CA GLY A 249 -11.76 -1.18 -3.65
C GLY A 249 -11.97 -0.41 -2.34
N TYR A 250 -12.73 -0.94 -1.37
CA TYR A 250 -12.90 -0.33 -0.04
C TYR A 250 -12.61 -1.32 1.09
N SER A 251 -12.03 -0.82 2.18
CA SER A 251 -11.67 -1.66 3.33
C SER A 251 -12.87 -1.89 4.27
N CYS A 252 -13.15 -3.16 4.59
CA CYS A 252 -14.19 -3.52 5.54
C CYS A 252 -13.69 -4.65 6.47
N SER A 253 -13.45 -4.34 7.74
CA SER A 253 -12.91 -5.31 8.72
C SER A 253 -13.82 -6.51 8.97
N ALA A 254 -15.13 -6.37 8.78
CA ALA A 254 -16.10 -7.45 8.94
C ALA A 254 -15.98 -8.56 7.87
N ILE A 255 -15.35 -8.30 6.72
CA ILE A 255 -15.20 -9.29 5.65
C ILE A 255 -14.43 -10.52 6.17
N GLY A 256 -13.24 -10.31 6.75
CA GLY A 256 -12.41 -11.41 7.23
C GLY A 256 -13.07 -12.22 8.33
N GLY A 257 -13.72 -11.55 9.29
CA GLY A 257 -14.46 -12.22 10.37
C GLY A 257 -15.64 -13.04 9.86
N THR A 258 -16.41 -12.49 8.92
CA THR A 258 -17.54 -13.18 8.29
C THR A 258 -17.04 -14.38 7.49
N LEU A 259 -16.05 -14.19 6.62
CA LEU A 259 -15.46 -15.27 5.83
C LEU A 259 -14.89 -16.39 6.70
N ASN A 260 -14.22 -16.07 7.80
CA ASN A 260 -13.72 -17.07 8.75
C ASN A 260 -14.86 -17.87 9.39
N ALA A 261 -15.98 -17.23 9.73
CA ALA A 261 -17.16 -17.92 10.24
C ALA A 261 -17.73 -18.88 9.19
N LEU A 262 -17.85 -18.44 7.93
CA LEU A 262 -18.28 -19.29 6.81
C LEU A 262 -17.36 -20.50 6.63
N LYS A 263 -16.04 -20.27 6.66
CA LYS A 263 -15.03 -21.33 6.53
C LYS A 263 -14.89 -22.23 7.76
N SER A 264 -15.66 -21.99 8.81
CA SER A 264 -15.70 -22.83 10.02
C SER A 264 -16.92 -23.75 10.10
N THR A 265 -17.85 -23.64 9.15
CA THR A 265 -19.08 -24.44 9.11
C THR A 265 -18.82 -25.92 8.82
N ALA A 266 -19.79 -26.78 9.13
CA ALA A 266 -19.70 -28.20 8.84
C ALA A 266 -19.60 -28.45 7.33
N GLU A 267 -20.39 -27.73 6.53
CA GLU A 267 -20.42 -27.81 5.08
C GLU A 267 -19.06 -27.46 4.47
N TRP A 268 -18.40 -26.41 4.98
CA TRP A 268 -17.06 -26.06 4.54
C TRP A 268 -16.02 -27.13 4.90
N ASN A 269 -16.09 -27.67 6.12
CA ASN A 269 -15.20 -28.75 6.55
C ASN A 269 -15.41 -30.04 5.74
N ASP A 270 -16.65 -30.37 5.39
CA ASP A 270 -16.98 -31.49 4.51
C ASP A 270 -16.39 -31.27 3.11
N HIS A 271 -16.52 -30.06 2.56
CA HIS A 271 -15.84 -29.67 1.32
C HIS A 271 -14.34 -29.91 1.42
N LEU A 272 -13.69 -29.47 2.51
CA LEU A 272 -12.26 -29.71 2.71
C LEU A 272 -11.95 -31.21 2.79
N ALA A 273 -12.78 -32.02 3.43
CA ALA A 273 -12.56 -33.47 3.53
C ALA A 273 -12.63 -34.15 2.16
N VAL A 274 -13.68 -33.89 1.36
CA VAL A 274 -13.87 -34.57 0.06
C VAL A 274 -12.84 -34.16 -1.00
N THR A 275 -12.15 -33.04 -0.79
CA THR A 275 -11.15 -32.50 -1.74
C THR A 275 -9.70 -32.70 -1.28
N GLN A 276 -9.47 -33.28 -0.10
CA GLN A 276 -8.13 -33.41 0.50
C GLN A 276 -7.14 -34.15 -0.40
N GLU A 277 -7.57 -35.25 -1.02
CA GLU A 277 -6.72 -36.05 -1.93
C GLU A 277 -6.32 -35.25 -3.17
N LEU A 278 -7.28 -34.58 -3.82
CA LEU A 278 -7.03 -33.75 -4.99
C LEU A 278 -6.05 -32.62 -4.67
N ARG A 279 -6.29 -31.89 -3.57
CA ARG A 279 -5.42 -30.78 -3.15
C ARG A 279 -4.00 -31.25 -2.83
N SER A 280 -3.86 -32.37 -2.12
CA SER A 280 -2.55 -32.95 -1.79
C SER A 280 -1.81 -33.40 -3.05
N THR A 281 -2.53 -34.01 -3.99
CA THR A 281 -1.97 -34.48 -5.26
C THR A 281 -1.49 -33.31 -6.11
N LEU A 282 -2.33 -32.29 -6.30
CA LEU A 282 -1.98 -31.08 -7.06
C LEU A 282 -0.86 -30.28 -6.39
N GLY A 283 -0.91 -30.14 -5.07
CA GLY A 283 0.11 -29.44 -4.28
C GLY A 283 1.49 -30.09 -4.42
N SER A 284 1.55 -31.42 -4.32
CA SER A 284 2.79 -32.19 -4.54
C SER A 284 3.26 -32.13 -6.00
N MET A 285 2.34 -32.29 -6.94
CA MET A 285 2.64 -32.32 -8.38
C MET A 285 3.21 -30.97 -8.88
N LEU A 286 2.62 -29.86 -8.44
CA LEU A 286 2.88 -28.52 -8.97
C LEU A 286 3.68 -27.62 -8.01
N GLY A 287 4.09 -28.14 -6.85
CA GLY A 287 4.75 -27.32 -5.81
C GLY A 287 3.82 -26.29 -5.14
N ALA A 288 2.50 -26.46 -5.30
CA ALA A 288 1.47 -25.53 -4.84
C ALA A 288 0.95 -25.89 -3.43
N THR A 289 1.85 -26.02 -2.45
CA THR A 289 1.52 -26.51 -1.09
C THR A 289 1.16 -25.42 -0.07
N SER A 290 1.26 -24.15 -0.44
CA SER A 290 0.94 -23.03 0.45
C SER A 290 -0.56 -22.89 0.72
N GLY A 291 -0.91 -22.21 1.83
CA GLY A 291 -2.31 -22.02 2.23
C GLY A 291 -3.19 -21.33 1.19
N SER A 292 -2.65 -20.43 0.37
CA SER A 292 -3.42 -19.76 -0.70
C SER A 292 -3.85 -20.71 -1.82
N TRP A 293 -3.09 -21.78 -2.06
CA TRP A 293 -3.44 -22.82 -3.03
C TRP A 293 -4.22 -23.98 -2.41
N GLN A 294 -4.06 -24.20 -1.10
CA GLN A 294 -4.59 -25.39 -0.42
C GLN A 294 -5.87 -25.11 0.40
N SER A 295 -6.22 -23.85 0.67
CA SER A 295 -7.42 -23.51 1.46
C SER A 295 -8.68 -23.34 0.63
N THR A 296 -8.54 -23.08 -0.68
CA THR A 296 -9.62 -22.93 -1.66
C THR A 296 -9.17 -23.46 -3.01
N PHE A 297 -10.09 -23.66 -3.95
CA PHE A 297 -9.76 -24.02 -5.33
C PHE A 297 -9.51 -22.82 -6.24
N ASP A 298 -9.66 -21.60 -5.73
CA ASP A 298 -9.54 -20.37 -6.52
C ASP A 298 -8.28 -20.33 -7.41
N HIS A 299 -7.10 -20.53 -6.82
CA HIS A 299 -5.84 -20.44 -7.54
C HIS A 299 -5.67 -21.55 -8.60
N PHE A 300 -6.08 -22.79 -8.29
CA PHE A 300 -6.03 -23.88 -9.26
C PHE A 300 -7.03 -23.66 -10.41
N ALA A 301 -8.24 -23.22 -10.07
CA ALA A 301 -9.28 -22.92 -11.03
C ALA A 301 -8.85 -21.79 -11.98
N ASP A 302 -8.38 -20.66 -11.45
CA ASP A 302 -7.89 -19.53 -12.25
C ASP A 302 -6.79 -19.96 -13.23
N ASN A 303 -5.79 -20.71 -12.76
CA ASN A 303 -4.69 -21.18 -13.61
C ASN A 303 -5.19 -22.12 -14.73
N PHE A 304 -5.98 -23.15 -14.37
CA PHE A 304 -6.41 -24.17 -15.33
C PHE A 304 -7.43 -23.62 -16.33
N GLN A 305 -8.37 -22.80 -15.86
CA GLN A 305 -9.38 -22.16 -16.71
C GLN A 305 -8.73 -21.18 -17.68
N ALA A 306 -7.80 -20.32 -17.20
CA ALA A 306 -7.09 -19.38 -18.07
C ALA A 306 -6.25 -20.10 -19.14
N ARG A 307 -5.61 -21.23 -18.79
CA ARG A 307 -4.89 -22.06 -19.76
C ARG A 307 -5.83 -22.61 -20.84
N LEU A 308 -6.82 -23.38 -20.42
CA LEU A 308 -7.71 -24.09 -21.35
C LEU A 308 -8.52 -23.13 -22.25
N CYS A 309 -8.97 -22.00 -21.70
CA CYS A 309 -9.72 -21.02 -22.49
C CYS A 309 -8.88 -20.24 -23.49
N ASN A 310 -7.56 -20.32 -23.41
CA ASN A 310 -6.66 -19.73 -24.38
C ASN A 310 -5.88 -20.80 -25.15
N GLY A 311 -6.41 -22.03 -25.25
CA GLY A 311 -5.82 -23.10 -26.06
C GLY A 311 -4.56 -23.76 -25.48
N TYR A 312 -4.13 -23.36 -24.28
CA TYR A 312 -2.98 -23.94 -23.60
C TYR A 312 -3.33 -25.27 -22.93
N LYS A 313 -2.31 -26.12 -22.75
CA LYS A 313 -2.48 -27.40 -22.07
C LYS A 313 -2.53 -27.19 -20.55
N LEU A 314 -3.11 -28.17 -19.85
CA LEU A 314 -3.02 -28.24 -18.40
C LEU A 314 -1.55 -28.39 -17.95
N PRO A 315 -1.18 -27.84 -16.78
CA PRO A 315 0.21 -27.81 -16.36
C PRO A 315 0.73 -29.21 -15.99
N CYS A 316 2.05 -29.37 -16.12
CA CYS A 316 2.77 -30.55 -15.69
C CYS A 316 3.79 -30.20 -14.61
N SER A 317 4.22 -31.20 -13.86
CA SER A 317 5.30 -31.04 -12.89
C SER A 317 6.57 -30.53 -13.58
N LEU A 318 7.19 -29.49 -13.01
CA LEU A 318 8.41 -28.90 -13.56
C LEU A 318 9.61 -29.84 -13.49
N THR A 319 9.58 -30.81 -12.56
CA THR A 319 10.64 -31.82 -12.40
C THR A 319 10.35 -33.10 -13.18
N ASN A 320 9.11 -33.29 -13.66
CA ASN A 320 8.70 -34.46 -14.45
C ASN A 320 7.61 -34.07 -15.46
N SER A 321 8.01 -33.78 -16.68
CA SER A 321 7.12 -33.34 -17.77
C SER A 321 6.10 -34.40 -18.24
N SER A 322 6.23 -35.65 -17.79
CA SER A 322 5.24 -36.71 -18.04
C SER A 322 4.16 -36.79 -16.96
N ASN A 323 4.35 -36.10 -15.82
CA ASN A 323 3.38 -36.04 -14.73
C ASN A 323 2.53 -34.76 -14.85
N CYS A 324 1.43 -34.85 -15.58
CA CYS A 324 0.56 -33.71 -15.88
C CYS A 324 -0.78 -33.78 -15.18
N VAL A 325 -1.36 -32.61 -14.90
CA VAL A 325 -2.75 -32.51 -14.44
C VAL A 325 -3.66 -33.11 -15.51
N THR A 326 -4.48 -34.08 -15.10
CA THR A 326 -5.44 -34.73 -16.00
C THR A 326 -6.69 -33.86 -16.16
N MET A 327 -7.43 -34.07 -17.24
CA MET A 327 -8.71 -33.40 -17.42
C MET A 327 -9.68 -33.72 -16.28
N GLU A 328 -9.71 -34.96 -15.78
CA GLU A 328 -10.58 -35.32 -14.65
C GLU A 328 -10.25 -34.51 -13.39
N MET A 329 -8.96 -34.34 -13.08
CA MET A 329 -8.52 -33.49 -11.97
C MET A 329 -8.97 -32.04 -12.17
N ALA A 330 -8.80 -31.49 -13.39
CA ALA A 330 -9.24 -30.13 -13.70
C ALA A 330 -10.76 -29.97 -13.60
N GLN A 331 -11.54 -30.96 -14.07
CA GLN A 331 -13.00 -30.95 -13.93
C GLN A 331 -13.43 -31.00 -12.47
N GLN A 332 -12.75 -31.80 -11.64
CA GLN A 332 -12.99 -31.83 -10.19
C GLN A 332 -12.65 -30.48 -9.54
N VAL A 333 -11.57 -29.80 -9.97
CA VAL A 333 -11.27 -28.41 -9.55
C VAL A 333 -12.40 -27.45 -9.93
N PHE A 334 -12.94 -27.55 -11.15
CA PHE A 334 -14.03 -26.67 -11.59
C PHE A 334 -15.31 -26.91 -10.81
N ARG A 335 -15.66 -28.18 -10.53
CA ARG A 335 -16.81 -28.51 -9.67
C ARG A 335 -16.62 -28.02 -8.24
N ALA A 336 -15.41 -28.12 -7.70
CA ALA A 336 -15.10 -27.58 -6.37
C ALA A 336 -15.24 -26.05 -6.36
N GLY A 337 -14.73 -25.35 -7.38
CA GLY A 337 -14.91 -23.92 -7.55
C GLY A 337 -16.38 -23.51 -7.66
N ASP A 338 -17.17 -24.21 -8.49
CA ASP A 338 -18.62 -23.97 -8.59
C ASP A 338 -19.32 -24.14 -7.23
N TRP A 339 -18.96 -25.17 -6.46
CA TRP A 339 -19.49 -25.38 -5.11
C TRP A 339 -19.08 -24.25 -4.15
N GLU A 340 -17.80 -23.84 -4.16
CA GLU A 340 -17.30 -22.74 -3.31
C GLU A 340 -18.03 -21.43 -3.59
N TRP A 341 -18.23 -21.07 -4.87
CA TRP A 341 -18.95 -19.85 -5.26
C TRP A 341 -20.42 -19.88 -4.86
N ASN A 342 -21.09 -21.01 -5.08
CA ASN A 342 -22.45 -21.19 -4.64
C ASN A 342 -22.55 -21.11 -3.11
N TYR A 343 -21.60 -21.69 -2.39
CA TYR A 343 -21.55 -21.60 -0.94
C TYR A 343 -21.40 -20.15 -0.47
N TYR A 344 -20.40 -19.41 -0.99
CA TYR A 344 -20.12 -18.03 -0.57
C TYR A 344 -21.28 -17.06 -0.82
N TRP A 345 -21.98 -17.19 -1.94
CA TRP A 345 -22.95 -16.15 -2.34
C TRP A 345 -24.40 -16.60 -2.32
N ARG A 346 -24.69 -17.87 -1.98
CA ARG A 346 -26.07 -18.38 -1.95
C ARG A 346 -26.45 -19.17 -0.73
N THR A 347 -25.68 -20.20 -0.37
CA THR A 347 -26.18 -21.24 0.54
C THR A 347 -25.62 -21.17 1.95
N ASN A 348 -24.60 -20.36 2.19
CA ASN A 348 -24.10 -20.17 3.55
C ASN A 348 -25.11 -19.42 4.44
N PRO A 349 -25.11 -19.67 5.76
CA PRO A 349 -26.10 -19.12 6.68
C PRO A 349 -26.06 -17.60 6.85
N ASP A 350 -24.90 -16.96 6.62
CA ASP A 350 -24.70 -15.51 6.78
C ASP A 350 -24.64 -14.79 5.42
N VAL A 351 -25.21 -15.36 4.36
CA VAL A 351 -25.02 -14.90 2.98
C VAL A 351 -25.43 -13.44 2.76
N VAL A 352 -26.53 -13.00 3.38
CA VAL A 352 -26.98 -11.61 3.31
C VAL A 352 -25.92 -10.67 3.89
N LYS A 353 -25.43 -11.00 5.09
CA LYS A 353 -24.38 -10.20 5.75
C LYS A 353 -23.11 -10.20 4.92
N TYR A 354 -22.70 -11.36 4.40
CA TYR A 354 -21.48 -11.48 3.61
C TYR A 354 -21.56 -10.65 2.32
N ILE A 355 -22.68 -10.71 1.59
CA ILE A 355 -22.91 -9.87 0.41
C ILE A 355 -22.94 -8.38 0.79
N GLN A 356 -23.58 -8.00 1.90
CA GLN A 356 -23.63 -6.60 2.34
C GLN A 356 -22.24 -6.01 2.59
N VAL A 357 -21.33 -6.78 3.22
CA VAL A 357 -19.97 -6.29 3.55
C VAL A 357 -18.99 -6.36 2.39
N VAL A 358 -19.24 -7.19 1.39
CA VAL A 358 -18.39 -7.30 0.18
C VAL A 358 -18.90 -6.36 -0.91
N GLN A 359 -20.16 -6.51 -1.33
CA GLN A 359 -20.70 -5.86 -2.52
C GLN A 359 -21.88 -4.92 -2.25
N GLY A 360 -22.27 -4.75 -0.99
CA GLY A 360 -23.50 -4.03 -0.64
C GLY A 360 -23.57 -2.59 -1.14
N LEU A 361 -22.43 -1.89 -1.19
CA LEU A 361 -22.35 -0.53 -1.76
C LEU A 361 -22.62 -0.51 -3.26
N PHE A 362 -22.04 -1.44 -4.02
CA PHE A 362 -22.27 -1.54 -5.46
C PHE A 362 -23.70 -1.98 -5.80
N ILE A 363 -24.26 -2.92 -5.03
CA ILE A 363 -25.68 -3.27 -5.12
C ILE A 363 -26.54 -2.02 -4.83
N GLY A 364 -26.13 -1.19 -3.87
CA GLY A 364 -26.76 0.10 -3.58
C GLY A 364 -26.75 1.07 -4.77
N GLU A 365 -25.67 1.10 -5.56
CA GLU A 365 -25.62 1.90 -6.79
C GLU A 365 -26.61 1.40 -7.84
N ILE A 366 -26.67 0.09 -8.09
CA ILE A 366 -27.62 -0.52 -9.03
C ILE A 366 -29.05 -0.20 -8.59
N VAL A 367 -29.37 -0.38 -7.30
CA VAL A 367 -30.67 -0.06 -6.73
C VAL A 367 -30.99 1.44 -6.89
N ALA A 368 -30.02 2.34 -6.70
CA ALA A 368 -30.22 3.77 -6.87
C ALA A 368 -30.52 4.14 -8.33
N HIS A 369 -29.85 3.52 -9.31
CA HIS A 369 -30.14 3.72 -10.72
C HIS A 369 -31.55 3.23 -11.09
N LEU A 370 -31.90 2.01 -10.67
CA LEU A 370 -33.24 1.44 -10.89
C LEU A 370 -34.33 2.29 -10.23
N GLN A 371 -34.10 2.78 -9.01
CA GLN A 371 -35.01 3.68 -8.31
C GLN A 371 -35.15 5.03 -9.04
N ALA A 372 -34.06 5.56 -9.60
CA ALA A 372 -34.13 6.80 -10.39
C ALA A 372 -34.98 6.62 -11.66
N VAL A 373 -34.97 5.44 -12.29
CA VAL A 373 -35.87 5.12 -13.41
C VAL A 373 -37.32 5.03 -12.92
N LEU A 374 -37.57 4.31 -11.82
CA LEU A 374 -38.90 4.19 -11.22
C LEU A 374 -39.51 5.56 -10.88
N ASP A 375 -38.69 6.46 -10.36
CA ASP A 375 -39.05 7.84 -10.00
C ASP A 375 -39.19 8.79 -11.22
N GLY A 376 -38.82 8.34 -12.43
CA GLY A 376 -38.78 9.19 -13.63
C GLY A 376 -37.69 10.27 -13.60
N LYS A 377 -36.63 10.06 -12.82
CA LYS A 377 -35.49 10.99 -12.62
C LYS A 377 -34.23 10.59 -13.37
N SER A 378 -34.16 9.38 -13.93
CA SER A 378 -32.99 8.96 -14.72
C SER A 378 -32.83 9.80 -15.99
N SER A 379 -31.62 10.27 -16.26
CA SER A 379 -31.24 10.89 -17.53
C SER A 379 -30.56 9.91 -18.51
N LEU A 380 -30.34 8.67 -18.08
CA LEU A 380 -29.62 7.65 -18.83
C LEU A 380 -30.59 6.61 -19.39
N ASP A 381 -30.29 6.12 -20.60
CA ASP A 381 -31.00 5.00 -21.23
C ASP A 381 -30.20 3.70 -21.13
N TYR A 382 -28.87 3.80 -21.08
CA TYR A 382 -27.98 2.66 -21.13
C TYR A 382 -26.74 2.90 -20.26
N THR A 383 -26.58 2.05 -19.24
CA THR A 383 -25.39 1.97 -18.40
C THR A 383 -24.69 0.64 -18.64
N HIS A 384 -23.37 0.66 -18.79
CA HIS A 384 -22.58 -0.56 -18.90
C HIS A 384 -21.38 -0.48 -17.98
N ILE A 385 -21.29 -1.43 -17.04
CA ILE A 385 -20.28 -1.49 -16.00
C ILE A 385 -19.44 -2.76 -16.19
N PHE A 386 -18.14 -2.57 -16.46
CA PHE A 386 -17.17 -3.64 -16.65
C PHE A 386 -16.48 -3.98 -15.33
N VAL A 387 -16.70 -5.21 -14.87
CA VAL A 387 -16.39 -5.67 -13.51
C VAL A 387 -15.68 -7.03 -13.53
N HIS A 388 -15.48 -7.63 -12.36
CA HIS A 388 -14.88 -8.96 -12.19
C HIS A 388 -15.94 -10.00 -11.84
N ASP A 389 -15.54 -11.27 -11.82
CA ASP A 389 -16.36 -12.35 -11.26
C ASP A 389 -16.74 -12.08 -9.80
N GLY A 390 -15.80 -11.53 -9.01
CA GLY A 390 -16.00 -11.12 -7.63
C GLY A 390 -17.15 -10.13 -7.44
N ASP A 391 -17.52 -9.39 -8.48
CA ASP A 391 -18.65 -8.45 -8.46
C ASP A 391 -19.95 -9.08 -8.99
N ILE A 392 -19.85 -9.94 -10.02
CA ILE A 392 -21.01 -10.62 -10.62
C ILE A 392 -21.64 -11.62 -9.64
N GLY A 393 -20.82 -12.43 -8.96
CA GLY A 393 -21.30 -13.47 -8.05
C GLY A 393 -22.21 -12.94 -6.93
N PRO A 394 -21.78 -11.94 -6.14
CA PRO A 394 -22.61 -11.34 -5.09
C PRO A 394 -23.89 -10.69 -5.62
N VAL A 395 -23.87 -10.07 -6.81
CA VAL A 395 -25.09 -9.48 -7.41
C VAL A 395 -26.08 -10.57 -7.80
N LEU A 396 -25.63 -11.67 -8.41
CA LEU A 396 -26.48 -12.83 -8.67
C LEU A 396 -26.99 -13.46 -7.37
N GLY A 397 -26.13 -13.50 -6.35
CA GLY A 397 -26.46 -13.91 -4.99
C GLY A 397 -27.62 -13.11 -4.41
N ALA A 398 -27.53 -11.78 -4.51
CA ALA A 398 -28.56 -10.83 -4.06
C ALA A 398 -29.87 -10.97 -4.85
N LEU A 399 -29.79 -11.32 -6.13
CA LEU A 399 -30.96 -11.64 -6.96
C LEU A 399 -31.57 -13.01 -6.63
N GLY A 400 -30.87 -13.83 -5.85
CA GLY A 400 -31.34 -15.12 -5.40
C GLY A 400 -31.21 -16.23 -6.45
N ILE A 401 -30.25 -16.16 -7.38
CA ILE A 401 -30.01 -17.15 -8.46
C ILE A 401 -30.07 -18.59 -7.95
N ASP A 402 -30.85 -19.52 -8.52
CA ASP A 402 -31.07 -20.84 -7.90
C ASP A 402 -29.80 -21.66 -7.58
N ALA A 403 -28.85 -21.69 -8.52
CA ALA A 403 -27.54 -22.33 -8.38
C ALA A 403 -26.48 -21.43 -9.01
N LEU A 404 -25.50 -20.99 -8.22
CA LEU A 404 -24.44 -20.10 -8.69
C LEU A 404 -23.16 -20.88 -8.98
N ARG A 405 -22.95 -21.23 -10.25
CA ARG A 405 -21.62 -21.62 -10.73
C ARG A 405 -20.66 -20.43 -10.69
N TRP A 406 -19.35 -20.67 -10.72
CA TRP A 406 -18.36 -19.60 -10.78
C TRP A 406 -18.67 -18.68 -11.97
N PRO A 407 -18.92 -17.36 -11.80
CA PRO A 407 -19.22 -16.47 -12.91
C PRO A 407 -18.16 -16.53 -14.00
N ALA A 408 -18.51 -17.12 -15.13
CA ALA A 408 -17.59 -17.41 -16.23
C ALA A 408 -17.16 -16.15 -17.00
N ILE A 409 -16.15 -16.26 -17.86
CA ILE A 409 -15.57 -15.12 -18.60
C ILE A 409 -16.64 -14.49 -19.49
N ALA A 410 -16.69 -13.15 -19.53
CA ALA A 410 -17.75 -12.38 -20.19
C ALA A 410 -19.18 -12.62 -19.66
N SER A 411 -19.35 -13.28 -18.51
CA SER A 411 -20.65 -13.37 -17.83
C SER A 411 -21.22 -11.97 -17.61
N ASN A 412 -22.54 -11.87 -17.76
CA ASN A 412 -23.21 -10.58 -17.78
C ASN A 412 -24.59 -10.65 -17.13
N ILE A 413 -25.00 -9.52 -16.54
CA ILE A 413 -26.34 -9.32 -15.98
C ILE A 413 -26.95 -8.13 -16.71
N ALA A 414 -28.08 -8.35 -17.38
CA ALA A 414 -28.83 -7.29 -18.03
C ALA A 414 -30.12 -7.02 -17.26
N PHE A 415 -30.24 -5.83 -16.66
CA PHE A 415 -31.47 -5.34 -16.09
C PHE A 415 -32.19 -4.49 -17.14
N GLU A 416 -33.22 -5.07 -17.73
CA GLU A 416 -34.06 -4.42 -18.73
C GLU A 416 -35.30 -3.82 -18.05
N VAL A 417 -35.53 -2.52 -18.22
CA VAL A 417 -36.71 -1.84 -17.69
C VAL A 417 -37.63 -1.38 -18.82
N TRP A 418 -38.88 -1.80 -18.74
CA TRP A 418 -39.93 -1.59 -19.73
C TRP A 418 -40.97 -0.61 -19.19
N ASP A 419 -41.21 0.49 -19.93
CA ASP A 419 -42.36 1.39 -19.70
C ASP A 419 -43.57 0.81 -20.44
N THR A 420 -44.67 0.59 -19.72
CA THR A 420 -45.82 -0.15 -20.22
C THR A 420 -47.12 0.61 -20.07
N ASN A 421 -48.13 0.21 -20.83
CA ASN A 421 -49.49 0.74 -20.71
C ASN A 421 -50.35 0.00 -19.68
N ASP A 422 -49.77 -0.88 -18.85
CA ASP A 422 -50.50 -1.55 -17.79
C ASP A 422 -50.97 -0.52 -16.73
N LYS A 423 -52.25 -0.61 -16.38
CA LYS A 423 -52.87 0.27 -15.38
C LYS A 423 -52.38 -0.02 -13.96
N SER A 424 -51.87 -1.22 -13.73
CA SER A 424 -51.47 -1.70 -12.40
C SER A 424 -50.06 -1.24 -12.05
N ASN A 425 -49.14 -1.30 -13.01
CA ASN A 425 -47.75 -0.87 -12.86
C ASN A 425 -47.25 -0.27 -14.16
N ARG A 426 -46.62 0.90 -14.09
CA ARG A 426 -46.02 1.54 -15.26
C ARG A 426 -44.75 0.81 -15.70
N TYR A 427 -43.85 0.50 -14.77
CA TYR A 427 -42.54 -0.08 -15.05
C TYR A 427 -42.45 -1.55 -14.65
N TYR A 428 -42.05 -2.38 -15.60
CA TYR A 428 -41.69 -3.79 -15.40
C TYR A 428 -40.20 -3.99 -15.70
N ALA A 429 -39.59 -4.96 -15.03
CA ALA A 429 -38.20 -5.32 -15.20
C ALA A 429 -38.06 -6.79 -15.63
N ARG A 430 -37.02 -7.06 -16.42
CA ARG A 430 -36.49 -8.38 -16.69
C ARG A 430 -35.01 -8.41 -16.33
N VAL A 431 -34.55 -9.51 -15.74
CA VAL A 431 -33.13 -9.74 -15.45
C VAL A 431 -32.65 -10.94 -16.26
N LEU A 432 -31.70 -10.70 -17.15
CA LEU A 432 -31.02 -11.76 -17.89
C LEU A 432 -29.65 -12.04 -17.27
N TYR A 433 -29.32 -13.31 -17.01
CA TYR A 433 -27.96 -13.74 -16.74
C TYR A 433 -27.41 -14.45 -17.97
N SER A 434 -26.45 -13.83 -18.64
CA SER A 434 -25.76 -14.39 -19.80
C SER A 434 -26.73 -14.85 -20.91
N GLY A 435 -27.76 -14.04 -21.17
CA GLY A 435 -28.74 -14.27 -22.24
C GLY A 435 -29.98 -15.08 -21.85
N TRP A 436 -30.05 -15.64 -20.65
CA TRP A 436 -31.24 -16.33 -20.13
C TRP A 436 -31.95 -15.54 -19.06
N ALA A 437 -33.28 -15.62 -19.00
CA ALA A 437 -34.03 -15.09 -17.87
C ALA A 437 -33.57 -15.78 -16.58
N LEU A 438 -33.21 -14.97 -15.58
CA LEU A 438 -32.57 -15.46 -14.37
C LEU A 438 -33.57 -16.28 -13.54
N LYS A 439 -33.24 -17.55 -13.26
CA LYS A 439 -34.00 -18.41 -12.35
C LYS A 439 -33.53 -18.16 -10.92
N THR A 440 -34.49 -17.91 -10.04
CA THR A 440 -34.22 -17.53 -8.66
C THR A 440 -35.21 -18.18 -7.71
N ILE A 441 -34.91 -18.11 -6.42
CA ILE A 441 -35.83 -18.48 -5.33
C ILE A 441 -37.08 -17.60 -5.27
N HIS A 442 -37.10 -16.48 -6.01
CA HIS A 442 -38.25 -15.59 -6.16
C HIS A 442 -39.05 -15.89 -7.44
N GLY A 443 -38.71 -16.97 -8.16
CA GLY A 443 -39.21 -17.30 -9.48
C GLY A 443 -38.30 -16.80 -10.59
N THR A 444 -38.67 -17.03 -11.85
CA THR A 444 -37.92 -16.51 -13.00
C THR A 444 -38.14 -15.01 -13.11
N LEU A 445 -37.05 -14.22 -13.09
CA LEU A 445 -37.09 -12.76 -13.22
C LEU A 445 -37.28 -12.31 -14.68
N ASP A 446 -38.27 -12.87 -15.39
CA ASP A 446 -38.57 -12.53 -16.79
C ASP A 446 -39.52 -11.33 -16.94
N TRP A 447 -40.45 -11.14 -15.99
CA TRP A 447 -41.41 -10.05 -16.01
C TRP A 447 -41.93 -9.74 -14.59
N VAL A 448 -41.20 -8.91 -13.85
CA VAL A 448 -41.52 -8.50 -12.47
C VAL A 448 -41.74 -6.99 -12.41
N SER A 449 -42.51 -6.47 -11.45
CA SER A 449 -42.59 -5.01 -11.31
C SER A 449 -41.21 -4.46 -10.93
N LEU A 450 -40.86 -3.26 -11.41
CA LEU A 450 -39.55 -2.66 -11.09
C LEU A 450 -39.39 -2.45 -9.57
N ALA A 451 -40.48 -2.13 -8.87
CA ALA A 451 -40.48 -1.98 -7.42
C ALA A 451 -40.20 -3.30 -6.70
N ASP A 452 -40.76 -4.42 -7.18
CA ASP A 452 -40.50 -5.74 -6.59
C ASP A 452 -39.04 -6.16 -6.78
N LEU A 453 -38.46 -5.89 -7.95
CA LEU A 453 -37.04 -6.17 -8.21
C LEU A 453 -36.13 -5.36 -7.26
N ILE A 454 -36.42 -4.07 -7.08
CA ILE A 454 -35.73 -3.23 -6.08
C ILE A 454 -35.91 -3.82 -4.68
N GLY A 455 -37.11 -4.31 -4.35
CA GLY A 455 -37.42 -4.99 -3.09
C GLY A 455 -36.61 -6.27 -2.87
N ILE A 456 -36.32 -7.04 -3.92
CA ILE A 456 -35.46 -8.25 -3.86
C ILE A 456 -34.01 -7.88 -3.51
N MET A 457 -33.46 -6.81 -4.11
CA MET A 457 -32.05 -6.43 -3.93
C MET A 457 -31.82 -5.56 -2.67
N SER A 458 -32.82 -4.81 -2.22
CA SER A 458 -32.72 -3.88 -1.08
C SER A 458 -32.20 -4.48 0.23
N PRO A 459 -32.51 -5.74 0.62
CA PRO A 459 -31.96 -6.37 1.82
C PRO A 459 -30.43 -6.45 1.82
N TYR A 460 -29.81 -6.48 0.64
CA TYR A 460 -28.36 -6.57 0.48
C TYR A 460 -27.68 -5.21 0.44
N VAL A 461 -28.44 -4.11 0.45
CA VAL A 461 -27.92 -2.75 0.56
C VAL A 461 -27.80 -2.38 2.05
N PRO A 462 -26.58 -2.17 2.56
CA PRO A 462 -26.38 -1.83 3.96
C PRO A 462 -26.90 -0.42 4.24
N ARG A 463 -27.72 -0.26 5.28
CA ARG A 463 -28.19 1.07 5.72
C ARG A 463 -27.05 1.95 6.22
N ASP A 464 -26.07 1.32 6.86
CA ASP A 464 -24.86 1.94 7.38
C ASP A 464 -23.71 0.94 7.22
N ILE A 465 -23.05 0.99 6.06
CA ILE A 465 -21.90 0.13 5.76
C ILE A 465 -20.77 0.33 6.77
N VAL A 466 -20.59 1.55 7.29
CA VAL A 466 -19.53 1.87 8.24
C VAL A 466 -19.79 1.14 9.54
N SER A 467 -21.02 1.20 10.06
CA SER A 467 -21.41 0.41 11.22
C SER A 467 -21.26 -1.09 10.96
N LEU A 468 -21.72 -1.59 9.81
CA LEU A 468 -21.66 -3.02 9.47
C LEU A 468 -20.21 -3.53 9.37
N CYS A 469 -19.31 -2.75 8.78
CA CYS A 469 -17.89 -3.08 8.70
C CYS A 469 -17.19 -3.06 10.06
N ASN A 470 -17.74 -2.30 11.00
CA ASN A 470 -17.27 -2.20 12.38
C ASN A 470 -18.02 -3.15 13.35
N GLN A 471 -18.93 -4.01 12.86
CA GLN A 471 -19.72 -4.96 13.69
C GLN A 471 -18.96 -6.26 14.02
N LEU A 472 -18.66 -6.43 15.30
CA LEU A 472 -18.14 -7.62 15.98
C LEU A 472 -19.24 -8.70 16.22
N SER A 473 -18.88 -9.90 16.71
CA SER A 473 -19.64 -11.17 16.61
C SER A 473 -20.89 -11.32 17.53
N LEU A 474 -21.70 -12.37 17.29
CA LEU A 474 -23.00 -12.69 17.92
C LEU A 474 -23.05 -12.65 19.47
N ILE A 475 -21.90 -12.83 20.13
CA ILE A 475 -21.77 -12.70 21.60
C ILE A 475 -22.01 -11.25 22.05
N GLU A 476 -21.68 -10.27 21.20
CA GLU A 476 -21.91 -8.85 21.48
C GLU A 476 -23.37 -8.42 21.22
N TRP A 477 -24.07 -9.11 20.31
CA TRP A 477 -25.49 -8.84 20.02
C TRP A 477 -26.42 -9.30 21.16
N ILE A 478 -26.16 -10.45 21.80
CA ILE A 478 -26.92 -10.92 22.98
C ILE A 478 -26.71 -9.98 24.17
N CYS A 479 -25.52 -9.39 24.31
CA CYS A 479 -25.26 -8.36 25.32
C CYS A 479 -26.03 -7.06 25.07
N GLN A 480 -26.40 -6.75 23.81
CA GLN A 480 -27.17 -5.54 23.45
C GLN A 480 -28.69 -5.68 23.67
N GLN A 481 -29.25 -6.89 23.74
CA GLN A 481 -30.70 -7.10 23.95
C GLN A 481 -31.08 -7.23 25.44
N LEU A 482 -30.16 -7.65 26.30
CA LEU A 482 -30.40 -7.79 27.75
C LEU A 482 -30.11 -6.52 28.55
N VAL A 483 -29.44 -5.55 27.94
CA VAL A 483 -29.11 -4.26 28.56
C VAL A 483 -29.67 -3.17 27.65
N GLY A 484 -30.74 -2.51 28.10
CA GLY A 484 -31.42 -1.47 27.35
C GLY A 484 -30.43 -0.50 26.69
N VAL A 485 -30.66 -0.25 25.39
CA VAL A 485 -29.91 0.61 24.48
C VAL A 485 -28.89 1.52 25.16
N HIS A 486 -27.65 1.05 25.26
CA HIS A 486 -26.49 1.87 25.55
C HIS A 486 -25.33 1.45 24.67
N HIS A 487 -24.79 2.40 23.91
CA HIS A 487 -23.64 2.24 23.02
C HIS A 487 -22.41 1.70 23.79
N SER A 488 -22.20 0.39 23.82
CA SER A 488 -21.05 -0.25 24.46
C SER A 488 -19.93 -0.56 23.46
N ALA A 489 -18.68 -0.52 23.91
CA ALA A 489 -17.47 -0.87 23.18
C ALA A 489 -16.66 -1.91 23.97
N THR A 490 -15.69 -2.56 23.33
CA THR A 490 -14.89 -3.62 23.94
C THR A 490 -13.41 -3.26 24.07
N ALA A 491 -12.76 -3.88 25.04
CA ALA A 491 -11.30 -3.85 25.19
C ALA A 491 -10.75 -5.26 25.39
N THR A 492 -9.78 -5.65 24.57
CA THR A 492 -9.20 -6.99 24.53
C THR A 492 -7.71 -6.97 24.87
N CYS A 493 -7.25 -7.96 25.64
CA CYS A 493 -5.84 -8.15 25.92
C CYS A 493 -5.07 -8.62 24.66
N PHE A 494 -3.75 -8.46 24.61
CA PHE A 494 -2.96 -8.76 23.41
C PHE A 494 -3.14 -10.18 22.84
N CYS A 495 -3.23 -11.21 23.68
CA CYS A 495 -3.45 -12.59 23.22
C CYS A 495 -4.92 -12.99 23.05
N GLY A 496 -5.86 -12.05 23.26
CA GLY A 496 -7.29 -12.32 23.16
C GLY A 496 -7.89 -13.14 24.29
N ALA A 497 -7.15 -13.52 25.33
CA ALA A 497 -7.66 -14.39 26.39
C ALA A 497 -8.64 -13.68 27.35
N VAL A 498 -8.45 -12.39 27.60
CA VAL A 498 -9.33 -11.55 28.44
C VAL A 498 -9.96 -10.44 27.59
N GLN A 499 -11.28 -10.25 27.72
CA GLN A 499 -12.05 -9.23 27.01
C GLN A 499 -13.09 -8.59 27.94
N LEU A 500 -13.23 -7.26 27.87
CA LEU A 500 -14.16 -6.44 28.65
C LEU A 500 -15.11 -5.67 27.74
N SER A 501 -16.33 -5.40 28.18
CA SER A 501 -17.30 -4.50 27.56
C SER A 501 -17.62 -3.33 28.49
N PHE A 502 -17.72 -2.12 27.94
CA PHE A 502 -18.01 -0.89 28.67
C PHE A 502 -18.84 0.10 27.82
N PRO A 503 -19.63 1.01 28.42
CA PRO A 503 -20.37 2.02 27.67
C PRO A 503 -19.48 3.16 27.16
N THR A 504 -19.81 3.72 26.00
CA THR A 504 -19.10 4.84 25.35
C THR A 504 -19.67 6.22 25.70
N GLN A 505 -20.67 6.27 26.59
CA GLN A 505 -21.31 7.49 27.07
C GLN A 505 -21.74 7.37 28.54
N GLY A 506 -22.06 8.51 29.16
CA GLY A 506 -22.59 8.53 30.53
C GLY A 506 -23.96 7.83 30.63
N PRO A 507 -24.32 7.29 31.80
CA PRO A 507 -23.66 7.45 33.10
C PRO A 507 -22.45 6.53 33.37
N GLY A 508 -22.23 5.47 32.58
CA GLY A 508 -21.16 4.50 32.84
C GLY A 508 -19.75 4.93 32.40
N LEU A 509 -19.62 5.70 31.31
CA LEU A 509 -18.34 6.35 30.97
C LEU A 509 -18.15 7.59 31.86
N VAL A 510 -17.32 7.45 32.89
CA VAL A 510 -17.12 8.49 33.92
C VAL A 510 -16.12 9.56 33.46
N GLY A 511 -15.15 9.20 32.63
CA GLY A 511 -14.28 10.17 31.97
C GLY A 511 -13.02 9.60 31.37
N THR A 512 -12.46 10.32 30.41
CA THR A 512 -11.25 9.93 29.66
C THR A 512 -10.12 10.89 30.02
N PHE A 513 -8.92 10.36 30.24
CA PHE A 513 -7.78 11.17 30.65
C PHE A 513 -6.43 10.54 30.34
N VAL A 514 -5.46 11.40 30.02
CA VAL A 514 -4.05 11.02 30.04
C VAL A 514 -3.49 11.25 31.45
N CYS A 515 -2.80 10.26 32.01
CA CYS A 515 -2.20 10.34 33.33
C CYS A 515 -0.68 10.22 33.27
N HIS A 516 -0.01 11.20 33.88
CA HIS A 516 1.44 11.31 33.94
C HIS A 516 2.04 10.86 35.29
N CYS A 517 1.26 10.20 36.15
CA CYS A 517 1.78 9.74 37.44
C CYS A 517 2.86 8.67 37.26
N ALA A 518 3.78 8.56 38.23
CA ALA A 518 4.89 7.61 38.19
C ALA A 518 4.42 6.17 37.94
N ASP A 519 3.29 5.79 38.55
CA ASP A 519 2.67 4.48 38.35
C ASP A 519 2.17 4.26 36.93
N CYS A 520 1.46 5.23 36.35
CA CYS A 520 0.98 5.11 34.98
C CYS A 520 2.12 5.03 33.97
N ARG A 521 3.25 5.69 34.26
CA ARG A 521 4.46 5.62 33.42
C ARG A 521 5.15 4.28 33.51
N LYS A 522 5.37 3.79 34.73
CA LYS A 522 6.09 2.54 34.96
C LYS A 522 5.34 1.34 34.42
N ILE A 523 4.03 1.31 34.60
CA ILE A 523 3.21 0.14 34.26
C ILE A 523 2.94 0.00 32.75
N THR A 524 3.01 1.09 31.97
CA THR A 524 2.87 1.06 30.50
C THR A 524 4.21 1.12 29.77
N ALA A 525 5.33 1.20 30.51
CA ALA A 525 6.65 1.51 29.97
C ALA A 525 6.68 2.76 29.05
N SER A 526 5.76 3.71 29.28
CA SER A 526 5.59 4.93 28.48
C SER A 526 5.65 6.19 29.35
N MET A 527 5.72 7.37 28.73
CA MET A 527 5.78 8.66 29.44
C MET A 527 4.44 9.09 30.05
N PHE A 528 3.36 8.43 29.68
CA PHE A 528 2.04 8.58 30.25
C PHE A 528 1.22 7.32 30.00
N ALA A 529 0.04 7.26 30.58
CA ALA A 529 -0.97 6.29 30.16
C ALA A 529 -2.23 7.02 29.73
N SER A 530 -2.76 6.63 28.58
CA SER A 530 -4.07 7.06 28.09
C SER A 530 -5.14 6.16 28.71
N ASN A 531 -6.05 6.74 29.48
CA ASN A 531 -7.01 6.03 30.33
C ASN A 531 -8.43 6.49 30.11
N PHE A 532 -9.35 5.65 30.54
CA PHE A 532 -10.72 6.04 30.77
C PHE A 532 -11.27 5.30 31.99
N THR A 533 -12.20 5.92 32.68
CA THR A 533 -12.83 5.37 33.88
C THR A 533 -14.23 4.93 33.56
N ILE A 534 -14.53 3.68 33.93
CA ILE A 534 -15.85 3.08 33.83
C ILE A 534 -16.36 2.82 35.25
N ASP A 535 -17.65 3.06 35.44
CA ASP A 535 -18.37 2.61 36.64
C ASP A 535 -18.53 1.09 36.59
N ASP A 536 -18.12 0.40 37.66
CA ASP A 536 -18.10 -1.07 37.70
C ASP A 536 -19.49 -1.67 37.50
N GLU A 537 -20.58 -0.95 37.82
CA GLU A 537 -21.97 -1.38 37.52
C GLU A 537 -22.21 -1.55 36.01
N TYR A 538 -21.40 -0.89 35.17
CA TYR A 538 -21.49 -0.89 33.71
C TYR A 538 -20.28 -1.56 33.04
N LEU A 539 -19.36 -2.15 33.79
CA LEU A 539 -18.21 -2.89 33.25
C LEU A 539 -18.49 -4.39 33.28
N THR A 540 -18.49 -5.03 32.11
CA THR A 540 -18.78 -6.46 31.98
C THR A 540 -17.55 -7.22 31.49
N HIS A 541 -17.12 -8.26 32.20
CA HIS A 541 -16.11 -9.20 31.71
C HIS A 541 -16.75 -10.18 30.73
N ILE A 542 -16.40 -10.07 29.45
CA ILE A 542 -16.96 -10.93 28.39
C ILE A 542 -16.23 -12.28 28.34
N ARG A 543 -14.91 -12.27 28.56
CA ARG A 543 -14.06 -13.46 28.36
C ARG A 543 -13.10 -13.67 29.52
N ASP A 544 -13.18 -14.90 30.06
CA ASP A 544 -12.26 -15.54 31.01
C ASP A 544 -11.73 -14.63 32.13
N CYS A 545 -12.61 -14.25 33.06
CA CYS A 545 -12.23 -13.43 34.22
C CYS A 545 -11.19 -14.10 35.12
N ASP A 546 -11.14 -15.44 35.11
CA ASP A 546 -10.23 -16.24 35.93
C ASP A 546 -8.79 -16.20 35.40
N ASN A 547 -8.61 -15.74 34.15
CA ASN A 547 -7.31 -15.53 33.51
C ASN A 547 -6.78 -14.08 33.72
N LEU A 548 -7.36 -13.36 34.67
CA LEU A 548 -6.77 -12.13 35.22
C LEU A 548 -5.97 -12.45 36.48
N THR A 549 -4.68 -12.15 36.44
CA THR A 549 -3.85 -12.07 37.64
C THR A 549 -3.77 -10.63 38.13
N SER A 550 -3.54 -10.42 39.43
CA SER A 550 -3.49 -9.07 39.99
C SER A 550 -2.25 -8.82 40.83
N TYR A 551 -1.78 -7.58 40.77
CA TYR A 551 -0.69 -7.09 41.62
C TYR A 551 -1.16 -5.81 42.32
N SER A 552 -0.92 -5.71 43.62
CA SER A 552 -1.37 -4.57 44.43
C SER A 552 -0.22 -3.96 45.21
N GLN A 553 -0.18 -2.63 45.26
CA GLN A 553 0.75 -1.91 46.12
C GLN A 553 0.24 -0.50 46.46
N SER A 554 0.87 0.14 47.43
CA SER A 554 0.60 1.54 47.81
C SER A 554 1.85 2.42 47.86
N HIS A 555 3.04 1.85 47.62
CA HIS A 555 4.30 2.51 47.91
C HIS A 555 4.62 3.65 46.94
N THR A 556 4.32 3.48 45.65
CA THR A 556 4.54 4.54 44.64
C THR A 556 3.30 5.41 44.39
N ILE A 557 2.19 5.12 45.07
CA ILE A 557 0.95 5.89 45.01
C ILE A 557 1.04 7.08 45.98
N ALA A 558 1.02 8.30 45.45
CA ALA A 558 1.23 9.51 46.24
C ALA A 558 0.20 9.73 47.37
N SER A 559 -1.01 9.17 47.26
CA SER A 559 -2.02 9.23 48.33
C SER A 559 -1.82 8.18 49.44
N GLY A 560 -0.85 7.27 49.29
CA GLY A 560 -0.63 6.12 50.19
C GLY A 560 -1.74 5.06 50.13
N LYS A 561 -2.74 5.25 49.27
CA LYS A 561 -3.86 4.33 49.07
C LYS A 561 -3.45 3.18 48.16
N ARG A 562 -4.05 2.01 48.38
CA ARG A 562 -3.73 0.82 47.58
C ARG A 562 -4.31 0.96 46.17
N MET A 563 -3.48 0.64 45.18
CA MET A 563 -3.87 0.47 43.78
C MET A 563 -3.63 -0.97 43.38
N THR A 564 -4.62 -1.59 42.75
CA THR A 564 -4.58 -2.96 42.28
C THR A 564 -4.69 -2.98 40.76
N ASP A 565 -3.74 -3.67 40.14
CA ASP A 565 -3.59 -3.75 38.69
C ASP A 565 -3.99 -5.16 38.24
N HIS A 566 -4.88 -5.26 37.24
CA HIS A 566 -5.39 -6.53 36.72
C HIS A 566 -4.86 -6.78 35.31
N PHE A 567 -4.04 -7.83 35.16
CA PHE A 567 -3.36 -8.18 33.91
C PHE A 567 -3.80 -9.56 33.43
N CYS A 568 -3.82 -9.76 32.12
CA CYS A 568 -3.99 -11.09 31.56
C CYS A 568 -2.80 -11.98 31.94
N SER A 569 -3.03 -13.13 32.59
CA SER A 569 -1.95 -14.05 32.98
C SER A 569 -1.23 -14.69 31.79
N THR A 570 -1.86 -14.75 30.61
CA THR A 570 -1.26 -15.32 29.41
C THR A 570 -0.28 -14.38 28.72
N CYS A 571 -0.63 -13.09 28.55
CA CYS A 571 0.18 -12.14 27.78
C CYS A 571 0.71 -10.93 28.56
N GLY A 572 0.33 -10.78 29.84
CA GLY A 572 0.76 -9.66 30.69
C GLY A 572 0.12 -8.31 30.36
N THR A 573 -0.84 -8.24 29.42
CA THR A 573 -1.52 -6.98 29.09
C THR A 573 -2.33 -6.48 30.28
N LEU A 574 -2.10 -5.22 30.69
CA LEU A 574 -2.87 -4.54 31.74
C LEU A 574 -4.23 -4.13 31.22
N MET A 575 -5.29 -4.72 31.76
CA MET A 575 -6.67 -4.44 31.34
C MET A 575 -7.25 -3.24 32.07
N TYR A 576 -7.20 -3.25 33.41
CA TYR A 576 -7.72 -2.16 34.23
C TYR A 576 -7.05 -2.11 35.60
N ARG A 577 -7.28 -1.00 36.29
CA ARG A 577 -6.83 -0.77 37.67
C ARG A 577 -7.99 -0.34 38.53
N VAL A 578 -8.00 -0.80 39.77
CA VAL A 578 -8.95 -0.36 40.80
C VAL A 578 -8.17 0.26 41.96
N GLY A 579 -8.64 1.42 42.41
CA GLY A 579 -7.98 2.18 43.47
C GLY A 579 -8.90 2.31 44.68
N GLU A 580 -8.34 2.14 45.88
CA GLU A 580 -9.09 2.31 47.13
C GLU A 580 -9.69 3.73 47.27
N ALA A 581 -9.10 4.72 46.60
CA ALA A 581 -9.61 6.11 46.57
C ALA A 581 -10.84 6.31 45.66
N PHE A 582 -11.12 5.37 44.75
CA PHE A 582 -12.24 5.41 43.80
C PHE A 582 -12.97 4.06 43.80
N PRO A 583 -13.66 3.69 44.89
CA PRO A 583 -14.35 2.41 44.98
C PRO A 583 -15.48 2.31 43.95
N GLY A 584 -15.66 1.12 43.38
CA GLY A 584 -16.67 0.86 42.34
C GLY A 584 -16.33 1.47 40.97
N LYS A 585 -15.07 1.83 40.73
CA LYS A 585 -14.60 2.40 39.45
C LYS A 585 -13.37 1.64 38.96
N SER A 586 -13.40 1.29 37.68
CA SER A 586 -12.29 0.68 36.97
C SER A 586 -11.65 1.65 36.00
N ILE A 587 -10.32 1.77 36.08
CA ILE A 587 -9.51 2.63 35.21
C ILE A 587 -8.89 1.76 34.12
N LEU A 588 -9.50 1.77 32.94
CA LEU A 588 -9.09 1.00 31.77
C LEU A 588 -8.05 1.75 30.94
N ARG A 589 -7.35 1.02 30.06
CA ARG A 589 -6.36 1.58 29.14
C ARG A 589 -6.98 1.79 27.77
N ILE A 590 -6.81 2.99 27.20
CA ILE A 590 -7.31 3.30 25.85
C ILE A 590 -6.66 2.36 24.82
N GLY A 591 -5.37 2.03 24.98
CA GLY A 591 -4.65 1.17 24.05
C GLY A 591 -5.11 -0.29 23.98
N THR A 592 -6.01 -0.74 24.87
CA THR A 592 -6.61 -2.08 24.79
C THR A 592 -7.98 -2.07 24.11
N VAL A 593 -8.49 -0.92 23.68
CA VAL A 593 -9.83 -0.80 23.05
C VAL A 593 -9.77 -1.29 21.62
N ASP A 594 -10.76 -2.09 21.23
CA ASP A 594 -10.75 -2.82 19.95
C ASP A 594 -11.11 -1.91 18.75
N ASP A 595 -11.95 -0.88 18.96
CA ASP A 595 -12.30 0.10 17.93
C ASP A 595 -11.42 1.36 18.03
N PHE A 596 -10.46 1.48 17.11
CA PHE A 596 -9.55 2.62 17.02
C PHE A 596 -10.23 3.95 16.71
N ASN A 597 -11.43 3.95 16.09
CA ASN A 597 -12.15 5.20 15.82
C ASN A 597 -12.62 5.87 17.11
N LEU A 598 -12.82 5.09 18.18
CA LEU A 598 -13.18 5.64 19.49
C LEU A 598 -12.03 6.45 20.09
N HIS A 599 -10.77 6.18 19.72
CA HIS A 599 -9.61 6.93 20.23
C HIS A 599 -9.64 8.39 19.81
N GLU A 600 -10.12 8.67 18.60
CA GLU A 600 -10.22 10.03 18.05
C GLU A 600 -11.60 10.68 18.31
N THR A 601 -12.57 9.90 18.80
CA THR A 601 -13.95 10.37 19.04
C THR A 601 -14.33 10.31 20.53
N LYS A 602 -15.00 9.23 20.97
CA LYS A 602 -15.63 9.12 22.30
C LYS A 602 -14.64 8.94 23.44
N LEU A 603 -13.53 8.26 23.17
CA LEU A 603 -12.47 7.98 24.14
C LEU A 603 -11.29 8.94 24.02
N ARG A 604 -11.38 9.94 23.11
CA ARG A 604 -10.44 11.04 23.05
C ARG A 604 -10.25 11.64 24.44
N PRO A 605 -9.03 11.64 25.01
CA PRO A 605 -8.81 12.13 26.37
C PRO A 605 -9.29 13.57 26.53
N GLN A 606 -10.23 13.77 27.46
CA GLN A 606 -10.78 15.10 27.73
C GLN A 606 -9.99 15.86 28.78
N ARG A 607 -9.17 15.15 29.57
CA ARG A 607 -8.37 15.72 30.65
C ARG A 607 -6.96 15.15 30.66
N GLU A 608 -6.03 15.94 31.13
CA GLU A 608 -4.65 15.50 31.33
C GLU A 608 -4.26 15.74 32.79
N ILE A 609 -3.91 14.66 33.49
CA ILE A 609 -3.62 14.65 34.92
C ILE A 609 -2.10 14.62 35.09
N PHE A 610 -1.58 15.64 35.75
CA PHE A 610 -0.22 15.66 36.23
C PHE A 610 -0.20 15.81 37.75
N VAL A 611 0.76 15.14 38.40
CA VAL A 611 0.94 15.17 39.85
C VAL A 611 1.98 16.20 40.25
N LYS A 612 1.86 16.75 41.47
CA LYS A 612 2.67 17.87 42.01
C LYS A 612 4.19 17.66 42.03
N LYS A 613 4.67 16.46 41.68
CA LYS A 613 6.07 16.16 41.35
C LYS A 613 6.11 15.43 40.01
N GLY A 614 6.08 16.20 38.93
CA GLY A 614 6.11 15.71 37.55
C GLY A 614 5.66 16.78 36.57
N SER A 615 6.62 17.65 36.17
CA SER A 615 6.66 18.46 34.94
C SER A 615 5.32 18.79 34.24
N PHE A 616 4.84 20.02 34.43
CA PHE A 616 3.66 20.58 33.74
C PHE A 616 4.06 21.53 32.61
N PHE A 617 3.40 21.36 31.46
CA PHE A 617 3.25 22.37 30.41
C PHE A 617 1.80 22.85 30.47
N LEU A 618 1.57 24.16 30.66
CA LEU A 618 0.50 24.95 30.02
C LEU A 618 0.54 26.38 30.56
N GLY A 619 0.34 27.33 29.67
CA GLY A 619 0.19 28.73 29.98
C GLY A 619 -0.48 29.44 28.80
N TYR A 620 -1.78 29.21 28.65
CA TYR A 620 -2.70 30.16 28.02
C TYR A 620 -3.99 30.17 28.81
N SER A 621 -4.41 31.36 29.20
CA SER A 621 -5.77 31.70 29.58
C SER A 621 -6.07 33.04 28.94
N TYR A 622 -7.19 33.19 28.25
CA TYR A 622 -8.17 34.24 28.56
C TYR A 622 -9.45 34.08 27.72
N TRP A 623 -10.55 34.31 28.41
CA TRP A 623 -11.92 34.49 27.92
C TRP A 623 -12.10 35.84 27.18
N GLY A 624 -13.02 35.87 26.21
CA GLY A 624 -13.96 37.00 26.03
C GLY A 624 -13.83 37.89 24.79
N GLY A 625 -14.79 37.74 23.86
CA GLY A 625 -15.51 38.83 23.16
C GLY A 625 -14.82 39.58 22.00
N GLY A 626 -15.50 39.64 20.83
CA GLY A 626 -15.32 40.72 19.85
C GLY A 626 -15.33 40.32 18.37
N GLU A 627 -16.51 40.40 17.76
CA GLU A 627 -16.82 40.76 16.36
C GLU A 627 -16.35 39.92 15.14
N VAL A 628 -17.36 39.62 14.33
CA VAL A 628 -17.34 39.06 12.97
C VAL A 628 -17.02 40.17 11.96
N LEU A 629 -16.03 39.98 11.09
CA LEU A 629 -15.93 40.70 9.81
C LEU A 629 -15.24 39.86 8.71
N GLY A 630 -15.97 39.62 7.62
CA GLY A 630 -15.42 39.68 6.26
C GLY A 630 -14.98 38.39 5.57
N SER A 631 -15.89 37.81 4.78
CA SER A 631 -15.61 36.89 3.66
C SER A 631 -14.85 37.60 2.53
N LEU A 632 -13.74 37.03 2.05
CA LEU A 632 -13.12 37.41 0.77
C LEU A 632 -12.66 36.15 0.00
N LYS A 633 -13.28 35.93 -1.17
CA LYS A 633 -12.85 34.98 -2.22
C LYS A 633 -11.65 35.56 -2.98
N PRO A 634 -10.70 34.74 -3.47
CA PRO A 634 -9.71 35.20 -4.45
C PRO A 634 -10.19 34.97 -5.89
N SER A 635 -10.12 36.03 -6.68
CA SER A 635 -10.28 36.09 -8.13
C SER A 635 -9.03 35.60 -8.87
N VAL A 636 -9.24 34.83 -9.94
CA VAL A 636 -8.20 34.45 -10.91
C VAL A 636 -7.96 35.60 -11.89
N GLN A 637 -6.70 35.99 -12.08
CA GLN A 637 -6.25 36.78 -13.22
C GLN A 637 -4.92 36.21 -13.69
N GLY A 638 -4.90 35.70 -14.91
CA GLY A 638 -3.72 35.15 -15.56
C GLY A 638 -2.90 36.21 -16.28
N SER A 639 -1.64 35.87 -16.54
CA SER A 639 -0.86 36.42 -17.65
C SER A 639 0.09 35.33 -18.15
N ASP A 640 0.02 35.10 -19.46
CA ASP A 640 0.86 34.23 -20.27
C ASP A 640 2.36 34.52 -20.09
N ASP A 641 3.18 33.47 -20.09
CA ASP A 641 4.39 33.47 -20.93
C ASP A 641 4.90 32.05 -21.22
N ASN A 642 5.16 31.80 -22.50
CA ASN A 642 5.72 30.57 -23.07
C ASN A 642 7.19 30.38 -22.65
N ARG A 643 7.49 29.26 -21.97
CA ARG A 643 8.85 28.71 -21.87
C ARG A 643 8.79 27.18 -21.97
N GLU A 644 9.66 26.62 -22.81
CA GLU A 644 9.93 25.18 -22.93
C GLU A 644 9.91 24.50 -21.55
N MET A 645 9.06 23.49 -21.36
CA MET A 645 9.06 22.68 -20.14
C MET A 645 10.30 21.76 -20.13
N SER A 646 11.46 22.31 -19.76
CA SER A 646 12.57 21.53 -19.23
C SER A 646 12.09 20.73 -18.02
N LYS A 647 12.56 19.48 -17.84
CA LYS A 647 12.36 18.67 -16.61
C LYS A 647 12.53 19.56 -15.36
N ARG A 648 11.44 19.98 -14.71
CA ARG A 648 11.51 20.83 -13.52
C ARG A 648 11.76 19.95 -12.29
N VAL A 649 13.00 19.94 -11.82
CA VAL A 649 13.46 19.22 -10.62
C VAL A 649 12.97 19.89 -9.32
N THR A 650 12.57 21.16 -9.39
CA THR A 650 11.97 21.94 -8.29
C THR A 650 10.53 22.30 -8.63
N ILE A 651 9.67 22.49 -7.61
CA ILE A 651 8.26 22.88 -7.82
C ILE A 651 8.16 24.28 -8.44
N PHE A 652 9.00 25.20 -7.95
CA PHE A 652 9.09 26.58 -8.43
C PHE A 652 10.42 26.81 -9.16
N GLU A 653 10.46 27.80 -10.06
CA GLU A 653 11.72 28.18 -10.70
C GLU A 653 12.70 28.73 -9.66
N PRO A 654 13.95 28.21 -9.61
CA PRO A 654 14.94 28.65 -8.63
C PRO A 654 15.31 30.11 -8.89
N PRO A 655 15.32 30.99 -7.87
CA PRO A 655 15.86 32.35 -8.01
C PRO A 655 17.38 32.29 -8.33
N PRO A 656 17.99 33.36 -8.88
CA PRO A 656 19.44 33.45 -9.05
C PRO A 656 20.21 33.17 -7.75
N LEU A 657 21.45 32.70 -7.86
CA LEU A 657 22.31 32.52 -6.67
C LEU A 657 22.57 33.87 -6.01
N ASP A 658 22.34 33.92 -4.70
CA ASP A 658 22.65 35.09 -3.90
C ASP A 658 24.13 35.02 -3.48
N ASN A 659 24.96 35.75 -4.23
CA ASN A 659 26.41 35.80 -3.99
C ASN A 659 26.78 36.57 -2.71
N SER A 660 25.82 37.24 -2.05
CA SER A 660 26.04 37.85 -0.73
C SER A 660 25.98 36.83 0.42
N LYS A 661 25.46 35.63 0.15
CA LYS A 661 25.34 34.53 1.12
C LYS A 661 26.43 33.48 0.90
N ALA A 662 26.76 32.73 1.96
CA ALA A 662 27.62 31.57 1.80
C ALA A 662 26.98 30.55 0.86
N ALA A 663 27.80 29.75 0.17
CA ALA A 663 27.30 28.73 -0.77
C ALA A 663 26.31 27.77 -0.09
N ILE A 664 26.57 27.40 1.17
CA ILE A 664 25.69 26.50 1.93
C ILE A 664 24.30 27.10 2.20
N GLU A 665 24.18 28.42 2.36
CA GLU A 665 22.88 29.09 2.56
C GLU A 665 22.01 28.97 1.31
N ASN A 666 22.61 29.10 0.12
CA ASN A 666 21.94 28.88 -1.15
C ASN A 666 21.50 27.42 -1.35
N VAL A 667 22.28 26.45 -0.84
CA VAL A 667 21.96 25.01 -0.93
C VAL A 667 20.80 24.64 0.00
N LEU A 668 20.73 25.24 1.19
CA LEU A 668 19.76 24.89 2.22
C LEU A 668 18.46 25.72 2.15
N ASP A 669 18.31 26.55 1.13
CA ASP A 669 17.13 27.38 0.98
C ASP A 669 15.87 26.54 0.66
N LEU A 670 14.73 26.99 1.19
CA LEU A 670 13.42 26.39 0.98
C LEU A 670 12.41 27.43 0.52
N THR A 671 11.51 27.01 -0.34
CA THR A 671 10.38 27.81 -0.80
C THR A 671 9.11 27.38 -0.05
N PRO A 672 8.38 28.28 0.62
CA PRO A 672 7.07 27.95 1.19
C PRO A 672 6.05 27.54 0.12
N ILE A 673 5.20 26.56 0.41
CA ILE A 673 4.07 26.18 -0.44
C ILE A 673 2.77 26.67 0.20
N SER A 674 2.57 27.99 0.15
CA SER A 674 1.48 28.67 0.85
C SER A 674 0.08 28.11 0.51
N ASP A 675 -0.10 27.59 -0.70
CA ASP A 675 -1.38 27.00 -1.16
C ASP A 675 -1.74 25.70 -0.43
N ILE A 676 -0.74 24.97 0.11
CA ILE A 676 -0.97 23.75 0.89
C ILE A 676 -1.11 24.09 2.38
N GLY A 677 -0.28 25.00 2.89
CA GLY A 677 -0.37 25.47 4.25
C GLY A 677 0.87 26.22 4.73
N PRO A 678 0.77 26.93 5.87
CA PRO A 678 1.83 27.79 6.38
C PRO A 678 3.07 27.04 6.91
N ASP A 679 2.95 25.72 7.12
CA ASP A 679 3.99 24.85 7.67
C ASP A 679 4.48 23.81 6.63
N VAL A 680 4.33 24.14 5.33
CA VAL A 680 4.75 23.28 4.21
C VAL A 680 5.77 24.00 3.33
N PHE A 681 6.89 23.35 3.05
CA PHE A 681 8.00 23.90 2.29
C PHE A 681 8.48 22.92 1.22
N THR A 682 9.23 23.40 0.22
CA THR A 682 9.94 22.58 -0.76
C THR A 682 11.37 23.06 -0.96
N ASN A 683 12.26 22.19 -1.46
CA ASN A 683 13.62 22.60 -1.80
C ASN A 683 13.60 23.65 -2.91
N THR A 684 14.27 24.78 -2.70
CA THR A 684 14.35 25.87 -3.69
C THR A 684 15.25 25.50 -4.87
N ARG A 685 16.17 24.55 -4.67
CA ARG A 685 17.17 24.12 -5.64
C ARG A 685 17.31 22.59 -5.65
N PRO A 686 17.76 22.00 -6.77
CA PRO A 686 18.10 20.57 -6.81
C PRO A 686 19.10 20.22 -5.72
N LEU A 687 18.87 19.09 -5.05
CA LEU A 687 19.78 18.60 -4.03
C LEU A 687 20.90 17.77 -4.65
N TRP A 688 22.09 17.88 -4.06
CA TRP A 688 23.27 17.17 -4.52
C TRP A 688 23.08 15.65 -4.38
N HIS A 689 23.29 14.94 -5.49
CA HIS A 689 23.41 13.48 -5.54
C HIS A 689 24.89 13.12 -5.52
N PRO A 690 25.41 12.56 -4.42
CA PRO A 690 26.81 12.14 -4.37
C PRO A 690 27.10 11.06 -5.42
N PRO A 691 28.21 11.19 -6.16
CA PRO A 691 28.65 10.17 -7.09
C PRO A 691 28.70 8.76 -6.49
N GLY A 692 28.05 7.78 -7.14
CA GLY A 692 27.98 6.39 -6.69
C GLY A 692 27.02 6.11 -5.52
N ALA A 693 26.35 7.12 -4.96
CA ALA A 693 25.34 6.93 -3.93
C ALA A 693 23.98 6.52 -4.52
N ARG A 694 23.15 5.84 -3.73
CA ARG A 694 21.80 5.41 -4.14
C ARG A 694 20.77 6.55 -4.19
N GLY A 695 21.01 7.64 -3.47
CA GLY A 695 20.12 8.79 -3.39
C GLY A 695 20.86 10.07 -3.02
N ILE A 696 20.09 11.14 -2.81
CA ILE A 696 20.58 12.46 -2.37
C ILE A 696 21.42 12.37 -1.08
N TYR A 697 22.30 13.36 -0.90
CA TYR A 697 23.12 13.46 0.30
C TYR A 697 22.25 13.61 1.57
N GLY A 698 22.44 12.74 2.56
CA GLY A 698 21.62 12.69 3.78
C GLY A 698 21.66 13.98 4.59
N GLY A 699 22.85 14.58 4.74
CA GLY A 699 23.05 15.88 5.38
C GLY A 699 22.22 17.01 4.77
N ALA A 700 21.92 16.96 3.47
CA ALA A 700 21.06 17.95 2.83
C ALA A 700 19.62 17.90 3.37
N VAL A 701 19.05 16.70 3.51
CA VAL A 701 17.68 16.50 4.00
C VAL A 701 17.61 16.78 5.49
N ILE A 702 18.60 16.35 6.29
CA ILE A 702 18.69 16.68 7.72
C ILE A 702 18.65 18.21 7.91
N ALA A 703 19.53 18.92 7.21
CA ALA A 703 19.65 20.36 7.31
C ALA A 703 18.41 21.11 6.81
N GLN A 704 17.80 20.67 5.71
CA GLN A 704 16.57 21.27 5.19
C GLN A 704 15.36 21.01 6.12
N CYS A 705 15.24 19.83 6.72
CA CYS A 705 14.22 19.60 7.75
C CYS A 705 14.42 20.50 8.98
N LEU A 706 15.68 20.70 9.40
CA LEU A 706 16.00 21.62 10.49
C LEU A 706 15.65 23.06 10.12
N ALA A 707 16.01 23.53 8.92
CA ALA A 707 15.65 24.86 8.42
C ALA A 707 14.12 25.06 8.35
N ALA A 708 13.38 24.05 7.86
CA ALA A 708 11.91 24.07 7.83
C ALA A 708 11.33 24.19 9.24
N ALA A 709 11.80 23.39 10.19
CA ALA A 709 11.36 23.46 11.58
C ALA A 709 11.69 24.82 12.23
N GLN A 710 12.88 25.37 11.98
CA GLN A 710 13.32 26.66 12.50
C GLN A 710 12.43 27.82 12.05
N ARG A 711 11.90 27.77 10.81
CA ARG A 711 10.95 28.77 10.29
C ARG A 711 9.57 28.75 10.98
N THR A 712 9.28 27.69 11.75
CA THR A 712 8.00 27.54 12.47
C THR A 712 8.10 27.75 13.98
N VAL A 713 9.27 28.14 14.50
CA VAL A 713 9.49 28.48 15.92
C VAL A 713 9.90 29.95 16.06
N PRO A 714 9.63 30.60 17.21
CA PRO A 714 10.08 31.98 17.43
C PRO A 714 11.61 32.10 17.38
N ASN A 715 12.13 33.24 16.89
CA ASN A 715 13.57 33.45 16.67
C ASN A 715 14.46 33.32 17.93
N ASN A 716 13.88 33.42 19.12
CA ASN A 716 14.61 33.22 20.38
C ASN A 716 14.70 31.75 20.82
N PHE A 717 14.20 30.80 20.02
CA PHE A 717 14.31 29.37 20.27
C PHE A 717 15.49 28.77 19.49
N PHE A 718 16.30 27.98 20.17
CA PHE A 718 17.46 27.29 19.62
C PHE A 718 17.20 25.79 19.64
N VAL A 719 17.58 25.08 18.58
CA VAL A 719 17.50 23.61 18.59
C VAL A 719 18.48 23.06 19.62
N HIS A 720 18.03 22.08 20.40
CA HIS A 720 18.88 21.36 21.36
C HIS A 720 18.93 19.86 21.09
N SER A 721 17.95 19.30 20.36
CA SER A 721 18.04 17.94 19.85
C SER A 721 17.25 17.75 18.56
N MET A 722 17.72 16.84 17.73
CA MET A 722 17.10 16.42 16.48
C MET A 722 17.35 14.93 16.28
N HIS A 723 16.29 14.16 16.06
CA HIS A 723 16.33 12.71 15.84
C HIS A 723 15.78 12.41 14.46
N CYS A 724 16.54 11.74 13.62
CA CYS A 724 16.26 11.55 12.20
C CYS A 724 16.23 10.07 11.84
N TYR A 725 15.30 9.69 10.97
CA TYR A 725 15.22 8.36 10.37
C TYR A 725 15.20 8.47 8.84
N PHE A 726 16.10 7.74 8.19
CA PHE A 726 16.13 7.58 6.74
C PHE A 726 15.20 6.43 6.36
N VAL A 727 14.08 6.73 5.69
CA VAL A 727 13.01 5.76 5.40
C VAL A 727 13.17 5.18 4.00
N LEU A 728 13.36 6.04 3.00
CA LEU A 728 13.55 5.66 1.60
C LEU A 728 14.67 6.50 0.97
N ALA A 729 15.34 5.96 -0.05
CA ALA A 729 16.34 6.73 -0.79
C ALA A 729 15.68 7.90 -1.53
N GLY A 730 16.13 9.13 -1.26
CA GLY A 730 15.63 10.33 -1.93
C GLY A 730 16.19 10.45 -3.36
N ASP A 731 15.34 10.83 -4.31
CA ASP A 731 15.71 11.04 -5.70
C ASP A 731 16.03 12.52 -5.97
N SER A 732 17.19 12.82 -6.55
CA SER A 732 17.60 14.21 -6.83
C SER A 732 16.81 14.87 -7.95
N GLU A 733 16.10 14.11 -8.78
CA GLU A 733 15.31 14.63 -9.90
C GLU A 733 13.85 14.96 -9.50
N ILE A 734 13.47 14.67 -8.26
CA ILE A 734 12.10 14.85 -7.78
C ILE A 734 12.09 15.89 -6.65
N PRO A 735 11.20 16.90 -6.70
CA PRO A 735 11.11 17.86 -5.61
C PRO A 735 10.68 17.18 -4.31
N ILE A 736 11.22 17.67 -3.21
CA ILE A 736 10.89 17.21 -1.86
C ILE A 736 9.90 18.20 -1.26
N VAL A 737 8.84 17.67 -0.65
CA VAL A 737 7.89 18.45 0.15
C VAL A 737 8.13 18.17 1.63
N TYR A 738 8.41 19.21 2.40
CA TYR A 738 8.65 19.19 3.83
C TYR A 738 7.40 19.62 4.56
N HIS A 739 6.77 18.69 5.27
CA HIS A 739 5.62 18.98 6.13
C HIS A 739 6.08 19.12 7.56
N VAL A 740 5.88 20.30 8.16
CA VAL A 740 6.21 20.56 9.55
C VAL A 740 4.95 20.46 10.41
N GLU A 741 4.97 19.55 11.37
CA GLU A 741 3.95 19.43 12.39
C GLU A 741 4.40 20.13 13.68
N ARG A 742 3.57 21.03 14.18
CA ARG A 742 3.83 21.78 15.43
C ARG A 742 3.41 20.98 16.66
N VAL A 743 4.17 19.93 16.99
CA VAL A 743 3.89 19.04 18.15
C VAL A 743 3.69 19.80 19.46
N ARG A 744 4.56 20.77 19.76
CA ARG A 744 4.43 21.60 20.97
C ARG A 744 5.06 22.96 20.80
N THR A 745 4.43 23.99 21.36
CA THR A 745 5.07 25.30 21.57
C THR A 745 4.69 25.81 22.95
N GLY A 746 5.66 25.91 23.86
CA GLY A 746 5.45 26.58 25.14
C GLY A 746 6.48 27.67 25.38
N ARG A 747 6.46 28.25 26.58
CA ARG A 747 7.28 29.42 26.93
C ARG A 747 8.78 29.20 26.77
N SER A 748 9.25 27.99 27.07
CA SER A 748 10.70 27.70 27.12
C SER A 748 11.12 26.52 26.25
N PHE A 749 10.21 25.71 25.74
CA PHE A 749 10.53 24.64 24.80
C PHE A 749 9.49 24.54 23.69
N ALA A 750 9.93 24.18 22.50
CA ALA A 750 9.09 23.86 21.35
C ALA A 750 9.55 22.54 20.72
N THR A 751 8.63 21.78 20.16
CA THR A 751 8.90 20.51 19.46
C THR A 751 8.24 20.56 18.10
N ARG A 752 8.95 20.10 17.07
CA ARG A 752 8.49 19.99 15.69
C ARG A 752 8.75 18.59 15.17
N THR A 753 7.81 18.03 14.41
CA THR A 753 8.07 16.85 13.57
C THR A 753 8.12 17.31 12.13
N VAL A 754 9.09 16.86 11.34
CA VAL A 754 9.17 17.17 9.92
C VAL A 754 9.20 15.88 9.12
N GLN A 755 8.28 15.76 8.16
CA GLN A 755 8.28 14.67 7.18
C GLN A 755 8.68 15.23 5.82
N ALA A 756 9.80 14.75 5.29
CA ALA A 756 10.20 15.00 3.91
C ALA A 756 9.57 13.92 3.02
N ARG A 757 8.81 14.32 2.01
CA ARG A 757 8.03 13.44 1.15
C ARG A 757 8.40 13.59 -0.32
N GLN A 758 8.41 12.47 -1.03
CA GLN A 758 8.43 12.40 -2.49
C GLN A 758 7.33 11.43 -2.95
N ARG A 759 6.59 11.78 -4.01
CA ARG A 759 5.45 10.98 -4.53
C ARG A 759 4.43 10.61 -3.43
N GLY A 760 4.19 11.52 -2.49
CA GLY A 760 3.31 11.32 -1.33
C GLY A 760 3.86 10.44 -0.19
N ARG A 761 5.00 9.77 -0.39
CA ARG A 761 5.60 8.85 0.58
C ARG A 761 6.71 9.53 1.39
N PRO A 762 6.79 9.33 2.72
CA PRO A 762 7.91 9.82 3.52
C PRO A 762 9.22 9.16 3.09
N ILE A 763 10.21 9.96 2.74
CA ILE A 763 11.59 9.51 2.48
C ILE A 763 12.48 9.70 3.72
N PHE A 764 12.12 10.66 4.57
CA PHE A 764 12.85 11.00 5.79
C PHE A 764 11.87 11.59 6.81
N THR A 765 12.02 11.22 8.08
CA THR A 765 11.22 11.76 9.17
C THR A 765 12.12 12.17 10.32
N THR A 766 11.81 13.30 10.95
CA THR A 766 12.58 13.80 12.07
C THR A 766 11.73 14.49 13.11
N THR A 767 12.11 14.35 14.38
CA THR A 767 11.56 15.13 15.49
C THR A 767 12.66 16.02 16.08
N LEU A 768 12.38 17.31 16.17
CA LEU A 768 13.28 18.34 16.68
C LEU A 768 12.71 18.96 17.96
N SER A 769 13.58 19.23 18.93
CA SER A 769 13.25 19.98 20.13
C SER A 769 14.12 21.23 20.25
N PHE A 770 13.47 22.31 20.67
CA PHE A 770 14.01 23.64 20.78
C PHE A 770 13.83 24.16 22.20
N ASN A 771 14.75 25.00 22.66
CA ASN A 771 14.67 25.71 23.93
C ASN A 771 14.79 27.22 23.72
N ALA A 772 14.01 27.99 24.48
CA ALA A 772 14.13 29.44 24.48
C ALA A 772 15.46 29.86 25.11
N ALA A 773 16.07 30.91 24.54
CA ALA A 773 17.26 31.55 25.07
C ALA A 773 17.08 31.87 26.57
N HIS A 774 18.14 31.63 27.35
CA HIS A 774 18.20 31.99 28.77
C HIS A 774 17.12 31.36 29.68
N SER A 775 16.47 30.28 29.24
CA SER A 775 15.44 29.57 30.00
C SER A 775 15.93 28.87 31.28
N GLY A 776 17.25 28.68 31.44
CA GLY A 776 17.86 28.00 32.61
C GLY A 776 17.94 28.84 33.90
N GLY A 777 17.60 30.13 33.87
CA GLY A 777 17.65 31.01 35.06
C GLY A 777 19.07 31.40 35.52
N LYS A 778 19.17 31.99 36.72
CA LYS A 778 20.43 32.55 37.27
C LYS A 778 21.34 31.54 37.99
N LYS A 779 20.77 30.45 38.54
CA LYS A 779 21.54 29.37 39.20
C LYS A 779 21.65 28.21 38.23
N ARG A 780 22.87 27.83 37.85
CA ARG A 780 23.14 26.89 36.75
C ARG A 780 23.92 25.67 37.24
N LEU A 781 23.68 24.53 36.57
CA LEU A 781 24.49 23.31 36.67
C LEU A 781 25.25 23.18 35.36
N GLU A 782 26.59 23.24 35.42
CA GLU A 782 27.44 23.31 34.24
C GLU A 782 28.56 22.28 34.35
N HIS A 783 28.69 21.45 33.32
CA HIS A 783 29.83 20.56 33.08
C HIS A 783 29.84 20.21 31.59
N ASP A 784 31.02 19.94 31.04
CA ASP A 784 31.18 19.49 29.66
C ASP A 784 32.33 18.48 29.53
N SER A 785 32.36 17.80 28.39
CA SER A 785 33.49 16.95 28.02
C SER A 785 34.63 17.83 27.54
N LYS A 786 35.83 17.64 28.07
CA LYS A 786 36.99 18.43 27.67
C LYS A 786 37.39 18.15 26.22
N MET A 787 37.70 19.20 25.48
CA MET A 787 38.28 19.08 24.14
C MET A 787 39.61 18.30 24.21
N PRO A 788 39.82 17.29 23.36
CA PRO A 788 41.12 16.62 23.26
C PRO A 788 42.23 17.60 22.86
N ASN A 789 43.44 17.41 23.38
CA ASN A 789 44.59 18.20 22.96
C ASN A 789 45.00 17.77 21.54
N THR A 790 44.84 18.65 20.56
CA THR A 790 45.14 18.39 19.15
C THR A 790 45.91 19.56 18.53
N PRO A 791 46.71 19.31 17.47
CA PRO A 791 47.28 20.39 16.69
C PRO A 791 46.20 21.34 16.13
N PRO A 792 46.45 22.66 16.12
CA PRO A 792 45.51 23.62 15.53
C PRO A 792 45.37 23.38 14.02
N PRO A 793 44.21 23.74 13.42
CA PRO A 793 44.00 23.61 11.99
C PRO A 793 44.97 24.53 11.23
N LYS A 794 45.46 24.06 10.09
CA LYS A 794 46.30 24.83 9.18
C LYS A 794 45.41 25.70 8.29
N ASN A 795 45.90 26.82 7.77
CA ASN A 795 45.14 27.66 6.82
C ASN A 795 45.53 27.42 5.35
N THR A 796 46.20 26.31 5.05
CA THR A 796 46.60 25.93 3.69
C THR A 796 45.53 25.08 3.03
N LEU A 797 45.01 25.55 1.90
CA LEU A 797 44.03 24.86 1.05
C LEU A 797 44.76 23.86 0.13
N THR A 798 44.26 22.64 0.00
CA THR A 798 44.68 21.75 -1.09
C THR A 798 43.80 21.97 -2.34
N PRO A 799 44.30 21.74 -3.57
CA PRO A 799 43.54 21.99 -4.80
C PRO A 799 42.24 21.17 -4.93
N LEU A 800 42.19 19.97 -4.33
CA LEU A 800 41.04 19.06 -4.39
C LEU A 800 39.86 19.52 -3.52
N GLU A 801 40.15 20.26 -2.45
CA GLU A 801 39.15 20.74 -1.50
C GLU A 801 38.25 21.86 -2.08
N ALA A 802 38.57 22.43 -3.24
CA ALA A 802 37.96 23.65 -3.77
C ALA A 802 36.47 23.55 -4.19
N LYS A 803 35.86 22.35 -4.28
CA LYS A 803 34.48 22.14 -4.80
C LYS A 803 33.40 21.80 -3.76
N SER A 804 33.75 21.47 -2.52
CA SER A 804 32.79 21.16 -1.44
C SER A 804 32.30 22.43 -0.73
N PRO A 805 31.04 22.52 -0.26
CA PRO A 805 30.55 23.67 0.53
C PRO A 805 31.19 23.78 1.92
N PHE A 806 31.97 22.77 2.33
CA PHE A 806 32.76 22.75 3.56
C PHE A 806 34.14 22.13 3.32
N GLU A 807 35.06 22.38 4.24
CA GLU A 807 36.41 21.83 4.25
C GLU A 807 36.70 21.11 5.56
N SER A 808 37.54 20.08 5.48
CA SER A 808 37.95 19.31 6.65
C SER A 808 39.45 18.99 6.64
N GLN A 809 40.05 18.96 7.83
CA GLN A 809 41.46 18.63 8.03
C GLN A 809 41.55 17.50 9.04
N ARG A 810 42.00 16.33 8.58
CA ARG A 810 42.12 15.15 9.43
C ARG A 810 43.32 15.30 10.38
N LEU A 811 43.17 14.71 11.56
CA LEU A 811 44.22 14.66 12.57
C LEU A 811 44.72 13.22 12.67
N ASP A 812 46.01 13.03 12.50
CA ASP A 812 46.66 11.72 12.31
C ASP A 812 46.85 10.91 13.60
N ASP A 813 45.94 11.07 14.56
CA ASP A 813 46.06 10.44 15.87
C ASP A 813 45.36 9.07 15.88
N ARG A 814 46.16 8.01 15.65
CA ARG A 814 45.86 6.60 16.02
C ARG A 814 44.87 5.81 15.16
N LEU A 815 44.44 6.32 14.01
CA LEU A 815 43.54 5.56 13.10
C LEU A 815 44.14 4.22 12.65
N TYR A 816 45.46 4.16 12.50
CA TYR A 816 46.18 2.96 12.06
C TYR A 816 47.39 2.65 12.94
N SER A 817 47.26 2.75 14.28
CA SER A 817 48.28 2.14 15.14
C SER A 817 48.35 0.65 14.80
N THR A 818 49.43 0.22 14.15
CA THR A 818 49.72 -1.18 13.82
C THR A 818 50.22 -1.95 15.04
N SER A 819 50.34 -1.30 16.21
CA SER A 819 50.51 -2.00 17.47
C SER A 819 49.23 -2.77 17.76
N ASP A 820 49.31 -4.09 17.83
CA ASP A 820 48.24 -5.02 18.25
C ASP A 820 47.68 -4.74 19.68
N GLU A 821 48.05 -3.62 20.31
CA GLU A 821 47.74 -3.26 21.69
C GLU A 821 46.49 -2.37 21.87
N VAL A 822 45.91 -1.82 20.78
CA VAL A 822 44.70 -0.97 20.87
C VAL A 822 43.52 -1.67 20.21
N ASN A 823 42.51 -1.99 21.01
CA ASN A 823 41.28 -2.59 20.51
C ASN A 823 40.53 -1.62 19.57
N ILE A 824 39.77 -2.16 18.63
CA ILE A 824 39.11 -1.37 17.56
C ILE A 824 38.10 -0.37 18.15
N GLU A 825 37.40 -0.75 19.22
CA GLU A 825 36.44 0.06 19.96
C GLU A 825 37.06 1.30 20.63
N ASP A 826 38.37 1.29 20.88
CA ASP A 826 39.09 2.41 21.49
C ASP A 826 39.70 3.37 20.46
N LYS A 827 39.67 3.00 19.17
CA LYS A 827 40.16 3.85 18.09
C LYS A 827 39.21 5.03 17.86
N LYS A 828 39.80 6.20 17.58
CA LYS A 828 39.05 7.44 17.33
C LYS A 828 39.51 8.08 16.04
N PHE A 829 38.56 8.53 15.23
CA PHE A 829 38.79 9.37 14.07
C PHE A 829 38.63 10.84 14.49
N ARG A 830 39.59 11.72 14.15
CA ARG A 830 39.50 13.14 14.51
C ARG A 830 39.73 14.02 13.29
N GLN A 831 38.97 15.11 13.19
CA GLN A 831 39.12 16.10 12.14
C GLN A 831 38.68 17.49 12.60
N TRP A 832 39.31 18.51 12.05
CA TRP A 832 38.76 19.86 12.01
C TRP A 832 37.81 19.99 10.82
N ILE A 833 36.68 20.68 10.97
CA ILE A 833 35.70 20.89 9.90
C ILE A 833 35.09 22.30 10.00
N ARG A 834 34.83 22.94 8.85
CA ARG A 834 34.07 24.19 8.75
C ARG A 834 33.48 24.39 7.35
N ILE A 835 32.45 25.22 7.22
CA ILE A 835 31.94 25.62 5.90
C ILE A 835 32.91 26.58 5.19
N ARG A 836 32.74 26.69 3.87
CA ARG A 836 33.39 27.72 3.06
C ARG A 836 32.59 29.02 3.07
N GLY A 837 33.32 30.14 3.13
CA GLY A 837 32.72 31.47 3.19
C GLY A 837 32.17 31.79 4.58
N LYS A 838 31.69 33.01 4.74
CA LYS A 838 31.11 33.52 5.98
C LYS A 838 29.59 33.48 5.87
N ILE A 839 28.91 32.98 6.89
CA ILE A 839 27.43 33.02 6.93
C ILE A 839 26.96 34.48 6.92
N SER A 840 25.94 34.77 6.14
CA SER A 840 25.37 36.12 6.02
C SER A 840 24.79 36.62 7.35
N GLU A 841 24.76 37.95 7.52
CA GLU A 841 24.12 38.56 8.71
C GLU A 841 22.61 38.21 8.79
N GLU A 842 21.95 38.06 7.63
CA GLU A 842 20.55 37.67 7.52
C GLU A 842 20.32 36.22 7.98
N GLY A 843 21.14 35.27 7.51
CA GLY A 843 21.03 33.86 7.89
C GLY A 843 21.34 33.62 9.37
N GLY A 844 22.24 34.44 9.93
CA GLY A 844 22.53 34.53 11.35
C GLY A 844 22.81 33.17 12.00
N HIS A 845 22.37 33.02 13.25
CA HIS A 845 22.65 31.80 14.00
C HIS A 845 21.93 30.56 13.44
N GLN A 846 20.75 30.76 12.85
CA GLN A 846 19.95 29.67 12.32
C GLN A 846 20.67 28.96 11.16
N ALA A 847 21.27 29.74 10.26
CA ALA A 847 22.06 29.21 9.16
C ALA A 847 23.31 28.45 9.63
N HIS A 848 23.97 28.86 10.72
CA HIS A 848 25.08 28.08 11.30
C HIS A 848 24.62 26.69 11.79
N LEU A 849 23.46 26.60 12.44
CA LEU A 849 22.92 25.33 12.92
C LEU A 849 22.55 24.40 11.76
N SER A 850 21.87 24.91 10.73
CA SER A 850 21.54 24.13 9.53
C SER A 850 22.80 23.71 8.75
N ALA A 851 23.79 24.61 8.62
CA ALA A 851 25.07 24.30 8.01
C ALA A 851 25.85 23.21 8.77
N PHE A 852 25.82 23.23 10.10
CA PHE A 852 26.42 22.15 10.90
C PHE A 852 25.67 20.84 10.74
N ALA A 853 24.34 20.85 10.74
CA ALA A 853 23.52 19.66 10.50
C ALA A 853 23.77 19.04 9.12
N TYR A 854 24.16 19.85 8.13
CA TYR A 854 24.64 19.36 6.84
C TYR A 854 25.99 18.64 6.97
N MET A 855 26.95 19.24 7.68
CA MET A 855 28.30 18.70 7.85
C MET A 855 28.36 17.48 8.77
N SER A 856 27.40 17.32 9.70
CA SER A 856 27.42 16.23 10.70
C SER A 856 27.25 14.84 10.07
N ASP A 857 26.67 14.74 8.89
CA ASP A 857 26.50 13.50 8.12
C ASP A 857 27.67 13.24 7.14
N SER A 858 28.75 14.03 7.22
CA SER A 858 29.89 13.89 6.31
C SER A 858 30.79 12.72 6.73
N TYR A 859 30.76 11.64 5.93
CA TYR A 859 31.55 10.42 6.14
C TYR A 859 31.43 9.82 7.56
N PHE A 860 30.29 10.01 8.20
CA PHE A 860 30.09 9.65 9.60
C PHE A 860 29.98 8.13 9.78
N ILE A 861 28.98 7.47 9.19
CA ILE A 861 28.89 5.99 9.17
C ILE A 861 30.11 5.30 8.53
N GLY A 862 30.77 6.00 7.59
CA GLY A 862 32.01 5.54 6.97
C GLY A 862 33.18 5.32 7.96
N THR A 863 33.07 5.86 9.18
CA THR A 863 34.05 5.62 10.26
C THR A 863 34.21 4.15 10.57
N VAL A 864 33.13 3.34 10.50
CA VAL A 864 33.19 1.90 10.76
C VAL A 864 34.21 1.23 9.85
N ALA A 865 34.10 1.43 8.53
CA ALA A 865 35.04 0.86 7.56
C ALA A 865 36.49 1.29 7.83
N ARG A 866 36.70 2.56 8.20
CA ARG A 866 38.04 3.10 8.48
C ARG A 866 38.71 2.49 9.69
N LEU A 867 37.98 2.29 10.79
CA LEU A 867 38.55 1.68 12.00
C LEU A 867 39.00 0.22 11.76
N HIS A 868 38.34 -0.44 10.80
CA HIS A 868 38.67 -1.77 10.29
C HIS A 868 39.67 -1.78 9.13
N ASN A 869 40.27 -0.63 8.76
CA ASN A 869 41.23 -0.47 7.67
C ASN A 869 40.70 -0.90 6.29
N ILE A 870 39.39 -0.76 6.04
CA ILE A 870 38.76 -1.09 4.77
C ILE A 870 38.65 0.19 3.92
N PRO A 871 39.31 0.26 2.75
CA PRO A 871 39.24 1.43 1.87
C PRO A 871 37.84 1.58 1.26
N ARG A 872 37.45 2.81 0.92
CA ARG A 872 36.20 3.12 0.22
C ARG A 872 36.19 2.53 -1.19
N PHE A 873 37.34 2.53 -1.86
CA PHE A 873 37.55 1.86 -3.14
C PHE A 873 38.65 0.81 -2.97
N SER A 874 38.25 -0.46 -2.86
CA SER A 874 39.14 -1.62 -2.68
C SER A 874 39.96 -1.95 -3.93
N SER A 875 39.53 -1.51 -5.12
CA SER A 875 40.15 -1.84 -6.41
C SER A 875 39.80 -0.84 -7.51
N PRO A 876 40.58 -0.77 -8.62
CA PRO A 876 40.21 -0.02 -9.82
C PRO A 876 38.86 -0.44 -10.40
N THR A 877 38.45 -1.70 -10.20
CA THR A 877 37.16 -2.23 -10.63
C THR A 877 36.01 -1.70 -9.77
N ALA A 878 36.21 -1.53 -8.45
CA ALA A 878 35.24 -0.89 -7.55
C ALA A 878 35.08 0.60 -7.90
N LEU A 879 36.18 1.27 -8.27
CA LEU A 879 36.17 2.65 -8.77
C LEU A 879 35.37 2.77 -10.08
N GLN A 880 35.62 1.90 -11.06
CA GLN A 880 34.86 1.84 -12.31
C GLN A 880 33.38 1.51 -12.10
N ARG A 881 33.04 0.67 -11.11
CA ARG A 881 31.64 0.40 -10.73
C ARG A 881 30.96 1.65 -10.17
N ALA A 882 31.62 2.40 -9.30
CA ALA A 882 31.10 3.66 -8.76
C ALA A 882 30.90 4.72 -9.87
N LEU A 883 31.83 4.79 -10.83
CA LEU A 883 31.73 5.66 -12.01
C LEU A 883 30.55 5.28 -12.93
N LYS A 884 30.34 3.98 -13.18
CA LYS A 884 29.21 3.50 -14.01
C LYS A 884 27.84 3.68 -13.35
N ALA A 885 27.78 3.71 -12.01
CA ALA A 885 26.54 3.87 -11.25
C ALA A 885 26.04 5.32 -11.17
N LEU A 886 26.73 6.27 -11.79
CA LEU A 886 26.32 7.67 -11.88
C LEU A 886 25.08 7.83 -12.75
N LYS A 887 24.00 8.36 -12.18
CA LYS A 887 22.73 8.59 -12.90
C LYS A 887 22.82 9.67 -13.99
N ASN A 888 23.77 10.63 -13.89
CA ASN A 888 23.94 11.72 -14.87
C ASN A 888 25.44 12.02 -15.13
N PRO A 889 26.01 11.53 -16.25
CA PRO A 889 27.37 11.88 -16.69
C PRO A 889 27.49 13.30 -17.27
N SER A 890 26.39 14.03 -17.44
CA SER A 890 26.34 15.29 -18.20
C SER A 890 26.67 16.55 -17.40
N ASP A 891 26.59 16.52 -16.08
CA ASP A 891 26.64 17.74 -15.25
C ASP A 891 28.04 18.04 -14.69
N LEU A 892 29.00 17.16 -14.94
CA LEU A 892 30.43 17.35 -14.67
C LEU A 892 31.23 16.61 -15.74
N ASP A 893 32.27 17.27 -16.27
CA ASP A 893 33.22 16.71 -17.23
C ASP A 893 33.70 15.31 -16.75
N SER A 894 33.51 14.28 -17.58
CA SER A 894 33.81 12.89 -17.24
C SER A 894 35.27 12.66 -16.87
N GLU A 895 36.16 13.51 -17.39
CA GLU A 895 37.58 13.54 -17.07
C GLU A 895 37.86 14.20 -15.71
N ALA A 896 37.03 15.16 -15.29
CA ALA A 896 37.12 15.78 -13.97
C ALA A 896 36.53 14.89 -12.85
N LEU A 897 35.48 14.13 -13.15
CA LEU A 897 34.93 13.11 -12.25
C LEU A 897 35.89 11.95 -12.05
N SER A 898 36.48 11.42 -13.13
CA SER A 898 37.46 10.33 -13.05
C SER A 898 38.69 10.75 -12.27
N ARG A 899 39.25 11.95 -12.54
CA ARG A 899 40.34 12.54 -11.74
C ARG A 899 39.96 12.69 -10.26
N TYR A 900 38.78 13.24 -9.95
CA TYR A 900 38.34 13.40 -8.57
C TYR A 900 38.25 12.07 -7.81
N PHE A 901 37.76 11.02 -8.47
CA PHE A 901 37.66 9.68 -7.90
C PHE A 901 39.03 8.99 -7.74
N GLU A 902 39.91 9.14 -8.73
CA GLU A 902 41.30 8.67 -8.68
C GLU A 902 42.10 9.38 -7.58
N GLU A 903 41.98 10.71 -7.47
CA GLU A 903 42.59 11.52 -6.42
C GLU A 903 42.09 11.12 -5.03
N LEU A 904 40.78 10.88 -4.85
CA LEU A 904 40.23 10.39 -3.58
C LEU A 904 40.74 8.97 -3.21
N ALA A 905 40.88 8.09 -4.20
CA ALA A 905 41.40 6.74 -3.99
C ALA A 905 42.91 6.76 -3.68
N GLU A 906 43.67 7.63 -4.35
CA GLU A 906 45.09 7.83 -4.09
C GLU A 906 45.34 8.48 -2.73
N GLU A 907 44.53 9.47 -2.31
CA GLU A 907 44.57 10.06 -0.97
C GLU A 907 44.33 9.00 0.11
N GLU A 908 43.26 8.20 -0.01
CA GLU A 908 42.95 7.15 0.97
C GLU A 908 44.04 6.05 1.02
N ALA A 909 44.59 5.67 -0.15
CA ALA A 909 45.71 4.74 -0.23
C ALA A 909 47.02 5.33 0.30
N ALA A 910 47.26 6.64 0.14
CA ALA A 910 48.41 7.34 0.69
C ALA A 910 48.31 7.47 2.22
N GLU A 911 47.11 7.70 2.76
CA GLU A 911 46.83 7.74 4.21
C GLU A 911 47.02 6.38 4.88
N ILE A 912 46.52 5.29 4.29
CA ILE A 912 46.78 3.92 4.77
C ILE A 912 48.29 3.61 4.74
N ARG A 913 49.01 4.10 3.73
CA ARG A 913 50.48 3.93 3.63
C ARG A 913 51.24 4.76 4.67
N ALA A 914 50.91 6.03 4.85
CA ALA A 914 51.57 6.95 5.79
C ALA A 914 51.40 6.52 7.25
N SER A 915 50.22 6.00 7.59
CA SER A 915 49.87 5.59 8.94
C SER A 915 50.43 4.22 9.35
N SER A 916 50.89 3.40 8.39
CA SER A 916 51.67 2.18 8.64
C SER A 916 53.13 2.45 9.05
N LEU A 917 53.59 3.71 8.98
CA LEU A 917 54.97 4.13 9.16
C LEU A 917 55.18 4.94 10.45
N ASN A 918 55.22 4.27 11.59
CA ASN A 918 56.14 4.67 12.66
C ASN A 918 57.53 4.08 12.35
N GLY A 919 58.20 4.69 11.36
CA GLY A 919 59.66 4.78 11.26
C GLY A 919 60.55 3.53 11.11
N THR A 920 60.06 2.29 10.94
CA THR A 920 61.00 1.12 10.96
C THR A 920 60.65 -0.12 10.12
N LEU A 921 59.91 -0.01 9.01
CA LEU A 921 59.56 -1.17 8.17
C LEU A 921 59.99 -1.00 6.71
N THR A 922 60.74 -2.00 6.20
CA THR A 922 61.20 -2.06 4.82
C THR A 922 60.04 -2.25 3.84
N THR A 923 60.19 -1.75 2.61
CA THR A 923 59.23 -1.85 1.49
C THR A 923 58.68 -3.27 1.28
N ASP A 924 59.49 -4.30 1.52
CA ASP A 924 59.09 -5.71 1.41
C ASP A 924 58.08 -6.13 2.49
N LYS A 925 58.19 -5.64 3.73
CA LYS A 925 57.18 -5.93 4.77
C LYS A 925 55.88 -5.16 4.53
N LEU A 926 55.96 -3.94 3.99
CA LEU A 926 54.78 -3.16 3.55
C LEU A 926 53.98 -3.92 2.49
N SER A 927 54.68 -4.50 1.50
CA SER A 927 54.06 -5.33 0.47
C SER A 927 53.40 -6.59 1.04
N SER A 928 53.94 -7.14 2.14
CA SER A 928 53.41 -8.33 2.80
C SER A 928 52.21 -8.06 3.71
N ILE A 929 52.08 -6.85 4.29
CA ILE A 929 50.90 -6.42 5.06
C ILE A 929 49.74 -6.10 4.11
N ILE A 930 50.02 -5.40 3.01
CA ILE A 930 49.04 -5.12 1.94
C ILE A 930 48.59 -6.44 1.25
N LYS A 931 49.47 -7.44 1.14
CA LYS A 931 49.14 -8.77 0.59
C LYS A 931 48.53 -9.75 1.59
N ARG A 932 48.48 -9.45 2.89
CA ARG A 932 47.95 -10.37 3.90
C ARG A 932 46.65 -9.86 4.51
N LYS A 933 45.57 -10.46 3.98
CA LYS A 933 44.71 -11.39 4.74
C LYS A 933 43.25 -10.99 4.98
N ASP A 934 42.65 -10.17 4.12
CA ASP A 934 41.19 -10.02 4.06
C ASP A 934 40.78 -9.31 2.75
N ASN A 935 40.20 -10.02 1.79
CA ASN A 935 39.58 -9.45 0.56
C ASN A 935 38.29 -8.67 0.89
N LYS A 936 38.30 -7.82 1.93
CA LYS A 936 37.11 -7.14 2.43
C LYS A 936 36.86 -5.87 1.62
N GLU A 937 35.78 -5.85 0.86
CA GLU A 937 35.26 -4.67 0.16
C GLU A 937 33.87 -4.33 0.71
N ILE A 938 33.55 -3.03 0.83
CA ILE A 938 32.21 -2.60 1.25
C ILE A 938 31.24 -2.85 0.10
N GLY A 939 30.26 -3.73 0.30
CA GLY A 939 29.20 -3.99 -0.66
C GLY A 939 28.00 -3.06 -0.50
N MET A 940 27.65 -2.70 0.73
CA MET A 940 26.54 -1.78 1.02
C MET A 940 26.84 -0.95 2.26
N MET A 941 26.66 0.37 2.14
CA MET A 941 26.74 1.30 3.25
C MET A 941 25.64 2.35 3.14
N VAL A 942 24.74 2.40 4.12
CA VAL A 942 23.64 3.39 4.16
C VAL A 942 23.28 3.71 5.60
N SER A 943 23.02 4.98 5.90
CA SER A 943 22.56 5.44 7.21
C SER A 943 21.10 5.01 7.44
N LEU A 944 20.80 4.53 8.64
CA LEU A 944 19.44 4.18 9.07
C LEU A 944 18.83 5.34 9.89
N ASP A 945 19.63 5.92 10.78
CA ASP A 945 19.25 7.08 11.59
C ASP A 945 20.38 8.12 11.66
N HIS A 946 20.05 9.29 12.21
CA HIS A 946 21.03 10.30 12.61
C HIS A 946 20.44 11.14 13.74
N THR A 947 21.13 11.27 14.85
CA THR A 947 20.71 12.11 15.97
C THR A 947 21.76 13.16 16.26
N ILE A 948 21.34 14.40 16.48
CA ILE A 948 22.20 15.52 16.89
C ILE A 948 21.66 16.09 18.21
N TYR A 949 22.52 16.17 19.22
CA TYR A 949 22.29 16.92 20.44
C TYR A 949 23.15 18.19 20.41
N PHE A 950 22.53 19.35 20.51
CA PHE A 950 23.20 20.64 20.54
C PHE A 950 23.30 21.12 21.99
N HIS A 951 24.52 21.20 22.53
CA HIS A 951 24.76 21.52 23.94
C HIS A 951 24.88 23.03 24.17
N ASN A 952 25.58 23.71 23.26
CA ASN A 952 25.82 25.15 23.30
C ASN A 952 25.52 25.76 21.93
N PRO A 953 24.25 25.75 21.46
CA PRO A 953 23.92 26.13 20.10
C PRO A 953 24.47 27.52 19.77
N GLN A 954 24.31 28.52 20.63
CA GLN A 954 24.81 29.89 20.38
C GLN A 954 26.34 30.01 20.17
N ALA A 955 27.13 29.07 20.71
CA ALA A 955 28.58 29.04 20.54
C ALA A 955 29.01 28.29 19.26
N LEU A 956 28.05 27.66 18.56
CA LEU A 956 28.27 26.96 17.31
C LEU A 956 28.33 27.95 16.16
N LYS A 957 29.51 28.07 15.56
CA LYS A 957 29.75 28.81 14.32
C LYS A 957 30.30 27.87 13.27
N ALA A 958 29.47 27.52 12.30
CA ALA A 958 29.84 26.58 11.24
C ALA A 958 30.91 27.13 10.29
N ASP A 959 31.09 28.46 10.19
CA ASP A 959 32.13 29.11 9.38
C ASP A 959 33.46 29.30 10.13
N ASP A 960 33.52 28.86 11.39
CA ASP A 960 34.76 28.71 12.14
C ASP A 960 35.14 27.24 12.31
N TRP A 961 36.41 26.98 12.61
CA TRP A 961 36.92 25.62 12.76
C TRP A 961 36.28 24.91 13.98
N LEU A 962 35.64 23.77 13.71
CA LEU A 962 35.07 22.86 14.70
C LEU A 962 35.90 21.57 14.77
N LEU A 963 36.28 21.13 15.97
CA LEU A 963 36.95 19.84 16.17
C LEU A 963 35.91 18.75 16.34
N ALA A 964 35.91 17.75 15.47
CA ALA A 964 35.13 16.53 15.61
C ALA A 964 36.01 15.37 16.07
N SER A 965 35.59 14.66 17.12
CA SER A 965 36.13 13.35 17.51
C SER A 965 35.04 12.31 17.36
N ILE A 966 35.32 11.27 16.59
CA ILE A 966 34.39 10.23 16.17
C ILE A 966 34.90 8.87 16.65
N ASP A 967 34.03 8.04 17.21
CA ASP A 967 34.31 6.68 17.67
C ASP A 967 33.15 5.73 17.26
N SER A 968 33.44 4.43 17.20
CA SER A 968 32.45 3.39 16.83
C SER A 968 32.44 2.32 17.92
N PRO A 969 31.53 2.40 18.92
CA PRO A 969 31.51 1.43 20.01
C PRO A 969 31.06 0.03 19.57
N TRP A 970 30.40 -0.11 18.42
CA TRP A 970 29.87 -1.40 17.99
C TRP A 970 29.71 -1.51 16.46
N ALA A 971 30.03 -2.67 15.91
CA ALA A 971 29.68 -3.11 14.56
C ALA A 971 29.45 -4.63 14.54
N GLY A 972 28.38 -5.08 13.89
CA GLY A 972 27.95 -6.47 13.88
C GLY A 972 26.62 -6.65 13.14
N GLU A 973 26.25 -7.88 12.78
CA GLU A 973 24.96 -8.19 12.10
C GLU A 973 24.70 -7.32 10.85
N GLY A 974 25.76 -6.93 10.14
CA GLY A 974 25.69 -6.05 8.96
C GLY A 974 25.31 -4.60 9.26
N ARG A 975 25.50 -4.12 10.50
CA ARG A 975 25.29 -2.74 10.95
C ARG A 975 26.48 -2.20 11.73
N GLY A 976 26.50 -0.89 11.95
CA GLY A 976 27.46 -0.23 12.83
C GLY A 976 26.89 1.04 13.46
N LEU A 977 27.36 1.33 14.67
CA LEU A 977 26.97 2.49 15.46
C LEU A 977 28.16 3.42 15.62
N VAL A 978 27.99 4.70 15.27
CA VAL A 978 29.04 5.72 15.35
C VAL A 978 28.58 6.87 16.23
N THR A 979 29.49 7.38 17.07
CA THR A 979 29.28 8.56 17.92
C THR A 979 30.31 9.63 17.58
N GLN A 980 29.89 10.89 17.53
CA GLN A 980 30.73 12.05 17.30
C GLN A 980 30.53 13.07 18.43
N ARG A 981 31.61 13.65 18.92
CA ARG A 981 31.60 14.82 19.81
C ARG A 981 32.28 15.98 19.11
N VAL A 982 31.73 17.18 19.24
CA VAL A 982 32.17 18.36 18.50
C VAL A 982 32.45 19.53 19.44
N TRP A 983 33.60 20.18 19.28
CA TRP A 983 34.02 21.36 20.03
C TRP A 983 34.29 22.54 19.08
N ASN A 984 34.07 23.76 19.56
CA ASN A 984 34.57 24.96 18.88
C ASN A 984 36.06 25.19 19.20
N ARG A 985 36.69 26.19 18.57
CA ARG A 985 38.11 26.53 18.80
C ARG A 985 38.44 26.84 20.26
N ASP A 986 37.51 27.40 21.01
CA ASP A 986 37.69 27.75 22.42
C ASP A 986 37.58 26.53 23.35
N GLY A 987 37.34 25.33 22.80
CA GLY A 987 37.21 24.08 23.55
C GLY A 987 35.82 23.85 24.16
N VAL A 988 34.82 24.65 23.78
CA VAL A 988 33.43 24.47 24.23
C VAL A 988 32.80 23.30 23.48
N HIS A 989 32.24 22.33 24.19
CA HIS A 989 31.50 21.23 23.59
C HIS A 989 30.16 21.73 23.01
N VAL A 990 30.04 21.76 21.68
CA VAL A 990 28.89 22.37 20.99
C VAL A 990 27.85 21.34 20.57
N ALA A 991 28.25 20.12 20.20
CA ALA A 991 27.32 19.09 19.76
C ALA A 991 27.81 17.66 20.00
N THR A 992 26.87 16.72 20.08
CA THR A 992 27.11 15.28 20.01
C THR A 992 26.19 14.66 18.98
N CYS A 993 26.75 13.87 18.06
CA CYS A 993 26.00 13.16 17.03
C CYS A 993 26.08 11.65 17.27
N VAL A 994 25.02 10.92 16.90
CA VAL A 994 24.95 9.45 16.93
C VAL A 994 24.30 8.99 15.64
N GLN A 995 24.82 7.93 15.03
CA GLN A 995 24.28 7.37 13.79
C GLN A 995 24.44 5.85 13.78
N GLU A 996 23.34 5.13 13.56
CA GLU A 996 23.38 3.74 13.10
C GLU A 996 23.26 3.67 11.57
N GLY A 997 23.95 2.73 10.96
CA GLY A 997 23.81 2.43 9.54
C GLY A 997 24.08 0.97 9.21
N VAL A 998 23.58 0.54 8.05
CA VAL A 998 23.95 -0.74 7.44
C VAL A 998 25.38 -0.62 6.93
N VAL A 999 26.23 -1.58 7.33
CA VAL A 999 27.62 -1.70 6.88
C VAL A 999 27.87 -3.16 6.56
N ARG A 1000 27.85 -3.51 5.26
CA ARG A 1000 27.99 -4.90 4.79
C ARG A 1000 29.14 -5.00 3.80
N LEU A 1001 29.88 -6.10 3.92
CA LEU A 1001 30.95 -6.45 3.00
C LEU A 1001 30.39 -7.18 1.78
N THR A 1002 31.03 -7.02 0.62
CA THR A 1002 30.83 -7.91 -0.53
C THR A 1002 31.18 -9.33 -0.10
N GLN A 1003 30.34 -10.29 -0.49
CA GLN A 1003 30.58 -11.71 -0.23
C GLN A 1003 31.22 -12.34 -1.48
N ASP A 1004 32.15 -13.28 -1.29
CA ASP A 1004 32.87 -13.97 -2.38
C ASP A 1004 31.99 -15.01 -3.10
N GLU A 1005 30.88 -15.44 -2.49
CA GLU A 1005 29.87 -16.36 -3.06
C GLU A 1005 28.48 -15.70 -3.01
N GLU A 1006 27.64 -15.95 -4.03
CA GLU A 1006 26.24 -15.50 -3.99
C GLU A 1006 25.50 -16.19 -2.85
N PRO A 1007 24.87 -15.44 -1.92
CA PRO A 1007 24.10 -16.05 -0.86
C PRO A 1007 22.87 -16.75 -1.44
N ALA A 1008 22.60 -17.95 -0.93
CA ALA A 1008 21.42 -18.74 -1.29
C ALA A 1008 20.12 -17.92 -1.13
N PRO A 1009 19.14 -18.07 -2.04
CA PRO A 1009 17.93 -17.26 -2.05
C PRO A 1009 17.02 -17.64 -0.87
N GLU A 1010 17.11 -16.91 0.23
CA GLU A 1010 16.10 -16.92 1.29
C GLU A 1010 15.06 -15.82 1.07
N ALA A 1011 13.81 -16.19 1.33
CA ALA A 1011 12.58 -15.45 1.11
C ALA A 1011 12.61 -14.05 1.75
N LYS A 1012 12.23 -13.04 0.96
CA LYS A 1012 11.88 -11.71 1.47
C LYS A 1012 10.36 -11.63 1.62
N LEU A 1013 9.93 -11.47 2.88
CA LEU A 1013 8.58 -11.10 3.31
C LEU A 1013 8.19 -9.70 2.82
#